data_AF-A0A285P1R7-F1
#
_entry.id   AF-A0A285P1R7-F1
#
_cell.length_a   1.000
_cell.length_b   1.000
_cell.length_c   1.000
_cell.angle_alpha   90.00
_cell.angle_beta   90.00
_cell.angle_gamma   90.00
#
_symmetry.space_group_name_H-M   'P 1'
#
loop_
_entity.id
_entity.type
_entity.pdbx_description
1 polymer ?
#
loop_
_entity_poly.entity_id
_entity_poly.type
_entity_poly.pdbx_seq_one_letter_code
_entity_poly.pdbx_strand_id
1 'polypeptide(L)'
;MPSHDSLNTLRTLEAGGREYHYYSLPEAAKSLGDLQRLPMSLKVLLENLLRFEDGTSVTRDDIQALAGWLKERRSDREIQYRPARVLMQDFTGVPAVVDLAAMRAAVASAGADPQKINPLSPVDLVIDHSVMVDAYGTPQAFEENVDIEMQRNGERYAFLRWGQSAFDNFSVVPPGTGICHQVNLEYLGQTVWTKEEDGRTYAFPDTLVGTDSHTTMINGLGVLGWGVGGIEAEAAMLGQPVSMLIPEVVGFKLTGKLREGITATDLVLTVTQMLRKKGVVGKFVEFYGDGLAELPLADRATLGNMAPEYGATCGFFPVDDVTLDYLRLSGRSDETVQRVEAYCKAQGLWRLPGQEPVFSAQLALDMATVESSLAGPKRPQDRVPLPQVAQAFNDFMGLQLKPASKEEGRLESEGGGGVAVGNAAQAGEATYSLAGKSHSLRNGAVVIAAITSCTNTSNPSVMMAAGLLAKNAVEKGLARKPWVKSSLAPGSKVVTDYFEAAGLTPYLDELGFDLVGYGCTTCIGNSGPLDAPIEKAIQEADLTVASVLSGNRNFEGRVHPLVKTNWLASPPLVVAYALAGNVQVDISSEPLGEGKDGKPVYLRDIWPSQKAVAEAVAKVQTSMFNRQYADVFKGDAQWQSIAVPQAATYEWQADSTYIQHPPFFADIAGPLPPVVDIKGANALAVLGDSVTTDHISPAGNIKADSPAGRYLREHGVEPKDFNSYGSRRGNHEVMMRGTFANIRIRNEMLGGEEGGNTVHIPSGEKMAIYDAAMRYQEAGTALVIIAGLEYGTGSSRDWAAKGTNLLGVKAVIAESFERIHRSNLVGMGVLPLQFLSEQSRKSLNLTGRETFDICGLEGQELKPGMHLTLGITRTNGEREEVEVLCRIDTLNEVEYFKAGGILHYVLRQLIA
;
A
#
# COMPACT_ATOMS: atom_id res chain seq x y z
N MET A 1 -8.49 29.03 9.36
CA MET A 1 -8.27 30.09 10.37
C MET A 1 -6.79 30.11 10.71
N PRO A 2 -6.18 31.29 10.88
CA PRO A 2 -4.79 31.40 11.30
C PRO A 2 -4.59 30.77 12.68
N SER A 3 -3.39 30.21 12.93
CA SER A 3 -3.02 29.66 14.24
C SER A 3 -3.23 30.69 15.35
N HIS A 4 -3.69 30.24 16.52
CA HIS A 4 -3.71 31.05 17.74
C HIS A 4 -2.32 31.50 18.17
N ASP A 5 -1.27 30.77 17.77
CA ASP A 5 0.14 31.02 18.12
C ASP A 5 0.35 31.36 19.60
N SER A 6 -0.22 30.55 20.51
CA SER A 6 -0.24 30.86 21.94
C SER A 6 1.15 30.92 22.58
N LEU A 7 2.17 30.41 21.88
CA LEU A 7 3.57 30.42 22.26
C LEU A 7 4.40 31.53 21.56
N ASN A 8 3.79 32.39 20.74
CA ASN A 8 4.43 33.50 20.00
C ASN A 8 5.63 33.05 19.15
N THR A 9 5.43 32.01 18.35
CA THR A 9 6.47 31.31 17.58
C THR A 9 6.60 31.78 16.14
N LEU A 10 5.66 32.58 15.62
CA LEU A 10 5.72 33.08 14.24
C LEU A 10 6.97 33.95 14.00
N ARG A 11 7.83 33.54 13.06
CA ARG A 11 9.05 34.26 12.66
C ARG A 11 9.16 34.37 11.14
N THR A 12 10.12 35.17 10.68
CA THR A 12 10.47 35.31 9.26
C THR A 12 11.83 34.68 8.96
N LEU A 13 11.99 34.19 7.74
CA LEU A 13 13.20 33.57 7.21
C LEU A 13 13.42 34.07 5.78
N GLU A 14 14.61 34.61 5.47
CA GLU A 14 14.98 34.91 4.09
C GLU A 14 15.77 33.76 3.45
N ALA A 15 15.33 33.32 2.27
CA ALA A 15 16.00 32.31 1.47
C ALA A 15 15.68 32.49 -0.02
N GLY A 16 16.63 32.29 -0.92
CA GLY A 16 16.37 32.40 -2.36
C GLY A 16 15.91 33.79 -2.82
N GLY A 17 16.21 34.86 -2.07
CA GLY A 17 15.74 36.21 -2.36
C GLY A 17 14.25 36.44 -2.06
N ARG A 18 13.61 35.56 -1.27
CA ARG A 18 12.23 35.71 -0.80
C ARG A 18 12.16 35.62 0.72
N GLU A 19 11.19 36.32 1.30
CA GLU A 19 10.84 36.23 2.72
C GLU A 19 9.76 35.16 2.93
N TYR A 20 9.96 34.29 3.90
CA TYR A 20 9.02 33.26 4.32
C TYR A 20 8.62 33.45 5.77
N HIS A 21 7.37 33.17 6.09
CA HIS A 21 6.85 33.13 7.45
C HIS A 21 6.78 31.67 7.93
N TYR A 22 7.13 31.41 9.19
CA TYR A 22 7.09 30.05 9.73
C TYR A 22 6.94 30.03 11.26
N TYR A 23 6.45 28.91 11.79
CA TYR A 23 6.32 28.69 13.23
C TYR A 23 7.61 28.07 13.77
N SER A 24 8.39 28.86 14.52
CA SER A 24 9.76 28.53 14.92
C SER A 24 9.83 27.57 16.11
N LEU A 25 10.39 26.38 15.89
CA LEU A 25 10.68 25.40 16.94
C LEU A 25 11.68 25.94 17.98
N PRO A 26 12.78 26.64 17.61
CA PRO A 26 13.63 27.30 18.60
C PRO A 26 12.91 28.31 19.50
N GLU A 27 11.90 29.02 18.99
CA GLU A 27 11.10 29.94 19.81
C GLU A 27 10.14 29.17 20.72
N ALA A 28 9.52 28.10 20.22
CA ALA A 28 8.68 27.21 21.02
C ALA A 28 9.47 26.60 22.21
N ALA A 29 10.74 26.24 21.98
CA ALA A 29 11.64 25.70 23.00
C ALA A 29 11.82 26.63 24.22
N LYS A 30 11.71 27.95 24.04
CA LYS A 30 11.80 28.91 25.16
C LYS A 30 10.70 28.70 26.20
N SER A 31 9.54 28.22 25.78
CA SER A 31 8.40 27.91 26.65
C SER A 31 8.29 26.42 26.99
N LEU A 32 8.64 25.54 26.06
CA LEU A 32 8.45 24.09 26.17
C LEU A 32 9.65 23.33 26.75
N GLY A 33 10.83 23.95 26.77
CA GLY A 33 12.08 23.33 27.22
C GLY A 33 12.94 22.80 26.06
N ASP A 34 13.76 21.78 26.33
CA ASP A 34 14.71 21.24 25.36
C ASP A 34 14.02 20.43 24.26
N LEU A 35 13.96 21.01 23.06
CA LEU A 35 13.47 20.35 21.84
C LEU A 35 14.61 19.78 20.96
N GLN A 36 15.89 20.05 21.27
CA GLN A 36 17.00 19.69 20.39
C GLN A 36 17.18 18.19 20.27
N ARG A 37 16.98 17.48 21.39
CA ARG A 37 17.10 16.01 21.50
C ARG A 37 15.86 15.24 21.06
N LEU A 38 14.78 15.92 20.71
CA LEU A 38 13.58 15.29 20.18
C LEU A 38 13.91 14.63 18.82
N PRO A 39 13.40 13.41 18.53
CA PRO A 39 13.48 12.82 17.20
C PRO A 39 13.00 13.80 16.12
N MET A 40 13.65 13.78 14.96
CA MET A 40 13.37 14.72 13.88
C MET A 40 11.93 14.56 13.35
N SER A 41 11.46 13.32 13.28
CA SER A 41 10.06 13.00 12.95
C SER A 41 9.04 13.64 13.90
N LEU A 42 9.32 13.70 15.20
CA LEU A 42 8.45 14.37 16.18
C LEU A 42 8.56 15.90 16.12
N LYS A 43 9.71 16.46 15.72
CA LYS A 43 9.84 17.90 15.44
C LYS A 43 8.95 18.34 14.27
N VAL A 44 8.83 17.50 13.23
CA VAL A 44 7.90 17.73 12.12
C VAL A 44 6.44 17.76 12.60
N LEU A 45 6.03 16.81 13.46
CA LEU A 45 4.71 16.84 14.08
C LEU A 45 4.50 18.06 14.97
N LEU A 46 5.53 18.49 15.71
CA LEU A 46 5.45 19.67 16.57
C LEU A 46 5.25 20.97 15.77
N GLU A 47 5.95 21.13 14.64
CA GLU A 47 5.70 22.24 13.72
C GLU A 47 4.26 22.24 13.23
N ASN A 48 3.74 21.06 12.87
CA ASN A 48 2.37 20.92 12.39
C ASN A 48 1.36 21.40 13.43
N LEU A 49 1.51 20.98 14.69
CA LEU A 49 0.61 21.40 15.77
C LEU A 49 0.71 22.90 16.06
N LEU A 50 1.92 23.49 16.03
CA LEU A 50 2.08 24.95 16.20
C LEU A 50 1.36 25.73 15.09
N ARG A 51 1.44 25.25 13.85
CA ARG A 51 0.81 25.89 12.70
C ARG A 51 -0.71 25.77 12.67
N PHE A 52 -1.27 24.78 13.34
CA PHE A 52 -2.70 24.48 13.34
C PHE A 52 -3.39 24.62 14.70
N GLU A 53 -2.76 25.29 15.67
CA GLU A 53 -3.37 25.56 16.99
C GLU A 53 -4.67 26.37 16.84
N ASP A 54 -5.80 25.78 17.20
CA ASP A 54 -7.14 26.38 17.11
C ASP A 54 -7.93 26.30 18.43
N GLY A 55 -7.36 25.66 19.46
CA GLY A 55 -8.00 25.47 20.77
C GLY A 55 -9.11 24.42 20.80
N THR A 56 -9.42 23.76 19.68
CA THR A 56 -10.45 22.72 19.57
C THR A 56 -9.88 21.40 19.07
N SER A 57 -9.31 21.38 17.87
CA SER A 57 -8.67 20.20 17.30
C SER A 57 -7.21 20.10 17.71
N VAL A 58 -6.51 21.23 17.82
CA VAL A 58 -5.15 21.31 18.33
C VAL A 58 -5.12 22.33 19.45
N THR A 59 -4.79 21.83 20.65
CA THR A 59 -4.70 22.61 21.87
C THR A 59 -3.24 22.82 22.28
N ARG A 60 -3.01 23.80 23.14
CA ARG A 60 -1.69 24.01 23.77
C ARG A 60 -1.19 22.77 24.51
N ASP A 61 -2.08 21.97 25.08
CA ASP A 61 -1.73 20.73 25.77
C ASP A 61 -1.18 19.67 24.82
N ASP A 62 -1.67 19.61 23.58
CA ASP A 62 -1.17 18.70 22.55
C ASP A 62 0.27 19.07 22.14
N ILE A 63 0.52 20.37 21.98
CA ILE A 63 1.86 20.93 21.72
C ILE A 63 2.81 20.61 22.88
N GLN A 64 2.33 20.78 24.12
CA GLN A 64 3.13 20.49 25.32
C GLN A 64 3.39 19.00 25.49
N ALA A 65 2.48 18.12 25.08
CA ALA A 65 2.66 16.67 25.14
C ALA A 65 3.80 16.18 24.22
N LEU A 66 3.96 16.75 23.03
CA LEU A 66 5.09 16.43 22.14
C LEU A 66 6.45 16.78 22.77
N ALA A 67 6.56 17.94 23.43
CA ALA A 67 7.77 18.29 24.17
C ALA A 67 7.95 17.40 25.41
N GLY A 68 6.84 17.10 26.11
CA GLY A 68 6.80 16.24 27.29
C GLY A 68 7.18 14.79 27.01
N TRP A 69 7.04 14.33 25.77
CA TRP A 69 7.42 12.99 25.32
C TRP A 69 8.85 12.61 25.72
N LEU A 70 9.79 13.56 25.75
CA LEU A 70 11.20 13.31 26.12
C LEU A 70 11.40 12.75 27.55
N LYS A 71 10.42 12.96 28.45
CA LYS A 71 10.51 12.49 29.84
C LYS A 71 10.41 10.97 29.92
N GLU A 72 9.37 10.41 29.30
CA GLU A 72 9.03 8.98 29.36
C GLU A 72 9.40 8.23 28.07
N ARG A 73 9.74 8.97 26.99
CA ARG A 73 10.00 8.46 25.63
C ARG A 73 8.82 7.70 25.03
N ARG A 74 7.63 8.04 25.48
CA ARG A 74 6.32 7.55 25.04
C ARG A 74 5.26 8.57 25.45
N SER A 75 4.08 8.46 24.87
CA SER A 75 2.94 9.28 25.25
C SER A 75 1.65 8.56 24.90
N ASP A 76 0.67 8.61 25.81
CA ASP A 76 -0.68 8.10 25.57
C ASP A 76 -1.61 9.23 25.05
N ARG A 77 -1.06 10.43 24.81
CA ARG A 77 -1.79 11.57 24.24
C ARG A 77 -2.04 11.33 22.75
N GLU A 78 -3.29 11.53 22.34
CA GLU A 78 -3.71 11.62 20.95
C GLU A 78 -3.62 13.06 20.45
N ILE A 79 -3.22 13.24 19.19
CA ILE A 79 -3.06 14.53 18.52
C ILE A 79 -3.80 14.53 17.18
N GLN A 80 -4.16 15.73 16.71
CA GLN A 80 -4.82 15.97 15.44
C GLN A 80 -3.83 16.55 14.43
N TYR A 81 -3.33 15.72 13.52
CA TYR A 81 -2.31 16.09 12.54
C TYR A 81 -2.95 16.44 11.18
N ARG A 82 -2.49 17.51 10.53
CA ARG A 82 -2.99 17.91 9.20
C ARG A 82 -1.89 17.77 8.15
N PRO A 83 -1.97 16.81 7.22
CA PRO A 83 -0.96 16.65 6.17
C PRO A 83 -0.94 17.86 5.22
N ALA A 84 0.23 18.18 4.67
CA ALA A 84 0.36 19.25 3.68
C ALA A 84 -0.31 18.90 2.34
N ARG A 85 -0.36 17.61 1.98
CA ARG A 85 -0.94 17.10 0.73
C ARG A 85 -1.36 15.64 0.86
N VAL A 86 -2.07 15.14 -0.15
CA VAL A 86 -2.52 13.75 -0.26
C VAL A 86 -1.98 13.13 -1.57
N LEU A 87 -1.47 11.89 -1.49
CA LEU A 87 -1.08 11.11 -2.67
C LEU A 87 -2.07 9.96 -2.91
N MET A 88 -2.49 9.77 -4.15
CA MET A 88 -3.39 8.69 -4.55
C MET A 88 -2.84 7.90 -5.73
N GLN A 89 -3.33 6.68 -5.86
CA GLN A 89 -3.13 5.81 -7.03
C GLN A 89 -4.49 5.35 -7.56
N ASP A 90 -4.60 4.92 -8.81
CA ASP A 90 -5.89 4.74 -9.49
C ASP A 90 -6.85 3.70 -8.87
N PHE A 91 -6.38 2.63 -8.22
CA PHE A 91 -7.27 1.67 -7.53
C PHE A 91 -7.93 2.25 -6.29
N THR A 92 -7.34 3.23 -5.60
CA THR A 92 -7.95 3.89 -4.43
C THR A 92 -8.44 5.30 -4.75
N GLY A 93 -7.93 5.90 -5.81
CA GLY A 93 -8.33 7.21 -6.26
C GLY A 93 -9.65 7.19 -7.03
N VAL A 94 -9.96 6.15 -7.81
CA VAL A 94 -11.29 6.00 -8.43
C VAL A 94 -12.42 6.04 -7.41
N PRO A 95 -12.45 5.20 -6.34
CA PRO A 95 -13.51 5.30 -5.35
C PRO A 95 -13.55 6.65 -4.63
N ALA A 96 -12.40 7.29 -4.38
CA ALA A 96 -12.38 8.63 -3.76
C ALA A 96 -13.00 9.71 -4.65
N VAL A 97 -12.70 9.70 -5.95
CA VAL A 97 -13.32 10.63 -6.90
C VAL A 97 -14.81 10.32 -7.07
N VAL A 98 -15.22 9.04 -6.98
CA VAL A 98 -16.65 8.64 -6.94
C VAL A 98 -17.35 9.23 -5.71
N ASP A 99 -16.72 9.17 -4.54
CA ASP A 99 -17.29 9.73 -3.32
C ASP A 99 -17.43 11.25 -3.42
N LEU A 100 -16.41 11.97 -3.90
CA LEU A 100 -16.51 13.41 -4.15
C LEU A 100 -17.60 13.76 -5.18
N ALA A 101 -17.73 12.97 -6.25
CA ALA A 101 -18.78 13.15 -7.26
C ALA A 101 -20.18 12.92 -6.67
N ALA A 102 -20.34 11.90 -5.82
CA ALA A 102 -21.59 11.60 -5.12
C ALA A 102 -21.93 12.69 -4.10
N MET A 103 -20.94 13.21 -3.36
CA MET A 103 -21.12 14.36 -2.48
C MET A 103 -21.61 15.59 -3.27
N ARG A 104 -21.02 15.89 -4.44
CA ARG A 104 -21.50 16.98 -5.32
C ARG A 104 -22.94 16.77 -5.77
N ALA A 105 -23.29 15.55 -6.18
CA ALA A 105 -24.66 15.22 -6.58
C ALA A 105 -25.65 15.42 -5.42
N ALA A 106 -25.25 15.06 -4.20
CA ALA A 106 -26.05 15.24 -3.00
C ALA A 106 -26.21 16.72 -2.60
N VAL A 107 -25.14 17.53 -2.65
CA VAL A 107 -25.21 18.99 -2.45
C VAL A 107 -26.14 19.65 -3.47
N ALA A 108 -25.98 19.30 -4.75
CA ALA A 108 -26.82 19.84 -5.82
C ALA A 108 -28.30 19.46 -5.62
N SER A 109 -28.58 18.21 -5.23
CA SER A 109 -29.94 17.75 -4.92
C SER A 109 -30.55 18.45 -3.71
N ALA A 110 -29.72 18.88 -2.75
CA ALA A 110 -30.13 19.70 -1.62
C ALA A 110 -30.29 21.20 -1.96
N GLY A 111 -30.03 21.60 -3.21
CA GLY A 111 -30.17 22.99 -3.68
C GLY A 111 -29.00 23.91 -3.33
N ALA A 112 -27.86 23.36 -2.90
CA ALA A 112 -26.65 24.10 -2.60
C ALA A 112 -25.64 24.01 -3.77
N ASP A 113 -24.59 24.83 -3.72
CA ASP A 113 -23.56 24.87 -4.76
C ASP A 113 -22.60 23.67 -4.67
N PRO A 114 -22.59 22.74 -5.66
CA PRO A 114 -21.72 21.57 -5.65
C PRO A 114 -20.23 21.92 -5.70
N GLN A 115 -19.85 23.11 -6.20
CA GLN A 115 -18.43 23.50 -6.29
C GLN A 115 -17.78 23.70 -4.91
N LYS A 116 -18.57 23.86 -3.84
CA LYS A 116 -18.05 23.85 -2.46
C LYS A 116 -17.41 22.52 -2.07
N ILE A 117 -17.79 21.42 -2.72
CA ILE A 117 -17.12 20.13 -2.55
C ILE A 117 -15.86 20.14 -3.41
N ASN A 118 -14.74 20.42 -2.77
CA ASN A 118 -13.44 20.48 -3.40
C ASN A 118 -12.32 20.14 -2.42
N PRO A 119 -11.24 19.46 -2.85
CA PRO A 119 -10.03 19.34 -2.05
C PRO A 119 -9.48 20.71 -1.59
N LEU A 120 -9.22 20.83 -0.30
CA LEU A 120 -8.63 22.00 0.36
C LEU A 120 -7.09 21.94 0.40
N SER A 121 -6.53 20.74 0.29
CA SER A 121 -5.09 20.49 0.16
C SER A 121 -4.78 19.92 -1.22
N PRO A 122 -3.56 20.10 -1.75
CA PRO A 122 -3.13 19.44 -2.97
C PRO A 122 -3.31 17.92 -2.91
N VAL A 123 -3.90 17.36 -3.97
CA VAL A 123 -4.10 15.93 -4.17
C VAL A 123 -3.51 15.55 -5.51
N ASP A 124 -2.54 14.65 -5.48
CA ASP A 124 -1.93 14.11 -6.70
C ASP A 124 -2.34 12.64 -6.85
N LEU A 125 -3.04 12.30 -7.92
CA LEU A 125 -3.38 10.93 -8.28
C LEU A 125 -2.47 10.45 -9.40
N VAL A 126 -1.82 9.30 -9.24
CA VAL A 126 -0.98 8.69 -10.29
C VAL A 126 -1.61 7.40 -10.78
N ILE A 127 -1.76 7.25 -12.10
CA ILE A 127 -2.30 6.04 -12.73
C ILE A 127 -1.16 5.05 -12.99
N ASP A 128 -1.05 4.03 -12.15
CA ASP A 128 0.08 3.07 -12.16
C ASP A 128 -0.32 1.63 -11.80
N HIS A 129 -1.55 1.36 -11.36
CA HIS A 129 -2.06 0.04 -10.99
C HIS A 129 -2.87 -0.66 -12.09
N SER A 130 -3.00 -0.03 -13.25
CA SER A 130 -3.86 -0.50 -14.34
C SER A 130 -3.14 -1.36 -15.38
N VAL A 131 -1.88 -1.06 -15.69
CA VAL A 131 -1.07 -1.86 -16.62
C VAL A 131 -0.78 -3.25 -16.07
N MET A 132 -0.88 -4.25 -16.94
CA MET A 132 -0.55 -5.65 -16.68
C MET A 132 0.50 -6.13 -17.67
N VAL A 133 1.29 -7.13 -17.28
CA VAL A 133 2.30 -7.74 -18.17
C VAL A 133 1.63 -8.81 -19.04
N ASP A 134 0.73 -8.41 -19.94
CA ASP A 134 0.06 -9.33 -20.87
C ASP A 134 1.05 -9.88 -21.92
N ALA A 135 1.88 -9.02 -22.48
CA ALA A 135 3.00 -9.31 -23.37
C ALA A 135 4.36 -9.07 -22.69
N TYR A 136 5.38 -9.83 -23.06
CA TYR A 136 6.72 -9.78 -22.46
C TYR A 136 7.82 -10.32 -23.39
N GLY A 137 9.08 -9.94 -23.12
CA GLY A 137 10.26 -10.49 -23.78
C GLY A 137 10.33 -10.22 -25.29
N THR A 138 9.66 -9.16 -25.76
CA THR A 138 9.66 -8.72 -27.16
C THR A 138 9.72 -7.18 -27.21
N PRO A 139 10.24 -6.60 -28.31
CA PRO A 139 10.27 -5.14 -28.47
C PRO A 139 8.89 -4.47 -28.52
N GLN A 140 7.83 -5.23 -28.84
CA GLN A 140 6.44 -4.75 -28.93
C GLN A 140 5.70 -4.79 -27.59
N ALA A 141 6.25 -5.46 -26.57
CA ALA A 141 5.54 -5.73 -25.32
C ALA A 141 4.99 -4.46 -24.64
N PHE A 142 5.75 -3.36 -24.65
CA PHE A 142 5.30 -2.08 -24.09
C PHE A 142 4.04 -1.55 -24.78
N GLU A 143 4.03 -1.51 -26.11
CA GLU A 143 2.91 -0.98 -26.90
C GLU A 143 1.67 -1.86 -26.74
N GLU A 144 1.84 -3.19 -26.82
CA GLU A 144 0.76 -4.15 -26.65
C GLU A 144 0.11 -4.06 -25.26
N ASN A 145 0.92 -3.92 -24.20
CA ASN A 145 0.40 -3.80 -22.83
C ASN A 145 -0.35 -2.48 -22.62
N VAL A 146 0.14 -1.36 -23.17
CA VAL A 146 -0.54 -0.06 -23.09
C VAL A 146 -1.86 -0.07 -23.86
N ASP A 147 -1.90 -0.68 -25.05
CA ASP A 147 -3.14 -0.80 -25.82
C ASP A 147 -4.20 -1.64 -25.07
N ILE A 148 -3.78 -2.76 -24.47
CA ILE A 148 -4.67 -3.59 -23.65
C ILE A 148 -5.13 -2.84 -22.39
N GLU A 149 -4.23 -2.10 -21.73
CA GLU A 149 -4.56 -1.25 -20.58
C GLU A 149 -5.64 -0.22 -20.94
N MET A 150 -5.50 0.47 -22.07
CA MET A 150 -6.45 1.47 -22.53
C MET A 150 -7.81 0.87 -22.89
N GLN A 151 -7.82 -0.30 -23.53
CA GLN A 151 -9.05 -1.05 -23.81
C GLN A 151 -9.79 -1.45 -22.52
N ARG A 152 -9.06 -1.93 -21.51
CA ARG A 152 -9.65 -2.41 -20.24
C ARG A 152 -10.10 -1.29 -19.29
N ASN A 153 -9.55 -0.08 -19.43
CA ASN A 153 -9.69 0.99 -18.42
C ASN A 153 -10.25 2.31 -18.96
N GLY A 154 -10.65 2.38 -20.23
CA GLY A 154 -11.11 3.62 -20.87
C GLY A 154 -12.17 4.39 -20.08
N GLU A 155 -13.15 3.70 -19.49
CA GLU A 155 -14.19 4.35 -18.67
C GLU A 155 -13.64 4.95 -17.36
N ARG A 156 -12.76 4.22 -16.66
CA ARG A 156 -12.09 4.71 -15.45
C ARG A 156 -11.22 5.93 -15.76
N TYR A 157 -10.54 5.93 -16.91
CA TYR A 157 -9.68 7.02 -17.34
C TYR A 157 -10.49 8.26 -17.73
N ALA A 158 -11.62 8.09 -18.43
CA ALA A 158 -12.56 9.17 -18.67
C ALA A 158 -13.09 9.78 -17.37
N PHE A 159 -13.39 8.94 -16.38
CA PHE A 159 -13.83 9.39 -15.05
C PHE A 159 -12.74 10.18 -14.30
N LEU A 160 -11.52 9.67 -14.23
CA LEU A 160 -10.40 10.36 -13.57
C LEU A 160 -10.04 11.68 -14.28
N ARG A 161 -10.08 11.69 -15.62
CA ARG A 161 -9.86 12.91 -16.41
C ARG A 161 -10.97 13.94 -16.21
N TRP A 162 -12.23 13.51 -16.05
CA TRP A 162 -13.31 14.39 -15.61
C TRP A 162 -12.97 14.99 -14.23
N GLY A 163 -12.56 14.15 -13.27
CA GLY A 163 -12.15 14.60 -11.93
C GLY A 163 -11.05 15.66 -11.97
N GLN A 164 -10.02 15.47 -12.79
CA GLN A 164 -8.94 16.46 -13.02
C GLN A 164 -9.47 17.83 -13.47
N SER A 165 -10.52 17.86 -14.28
CA SER A 165 -11.13 19.11 -14.75
C SER A 165 -12.17 19.69 -13.79
N ALA A 166 -12.77 18.85 -12.94
CA ALA A 166 -13.91 19.21 -12.11
C ALA A 166 -13.51 19.72 -10.72
N PHE A 167 -12.33 19.34 -10.20
CA PHE A 167 -11.87 19.70 -8.86
C PHE A 167 -10.59 20.55 -8.92
N ASP A 168 -10.59 21.67 -8.17
CA ASP A 168 -9.37 22.43 -7.91
C ASP A 168 -8.44 21.64 -6.98
N ASN A 169 -7.15 21.93 -6.99
CA ASN A 169 -6.12 21.22 -6.20
C ASN A 169 -6.04 19.70 -6.47
N PHE A 170 -6.66 19.20 -7.53
CA PHE A 170 -6.63 17.79 -7.89
C PHE A 170 -5.91 17.58 -9.23
N SER A 171 -4.75 16.93 -9.17
CA SER A 171 -3.93 16.63 -10.35
C SER A 171 -3.97 15.14 -10.65
N VAL A 172 -4.00 14.79 -11.93
CA VAL A 172 -3.89 13.40 -12.39
C VAL A 172 -2.63 13.26 -13.24
N VAL A 173 -1.72 12.39 -12.79
CA VAL A 173 -0.60 11.91 -13.58
C VAL A 173 -1.10 10.72 -14.43
N PRO A 174 -1.10 10.85 -15.77
CA PRO A 174 -1.70 9.91 -16.70
C PRO A 174 -0.91 8.59 -16.78
N PRO A 175 -1.53 7.53 -17.33
CA PRO A 175 -0.89 6.22 -17.49
C PRO A 175 0.41 6.30 -18.28
N GLY A 176 1.32 5.35 -18.03
CA GLY A 176 2.60 5.26 -18.74
C GLY A 176 3.61 6.35 -18.36
N THR A 177 3.37 7.14 -17.31
CA THR A 177 4.31 8.17 -16.83
C THR A 177 5.29 7.63 -15.78
N GLY A 178 4.79 6.83 -14.84
CA GLY A 178 5.58 6.28 -13.74
C GLY A 178 4.72 5.77 -12.57
N ILE A 179 5.39 5.22 -11.56
CA ILE A 179 4.77 4.69 -10.34
C ILE A 179 4.68 5.82 -9.31
N CYS A 180 3.55 5.90 -8.58
CA CYS A 180 3.19 6.97 -7.65
C CYS A 180 4.34 7.39 -6.72
N HIS A 181 5.03 6.45 -6.08
CA HIS A 181 6.10 6.76 -5.13
C HIS A 181 7.39 7.26 -5.78
N GLN A 182 7.71 6.77 -6.98
CA GLN A 182 8.88 7.24 -7.72
C GLN A 182 8.62 8.63 -8.31
N VAL A 183 7.44 8.87 -8.88
CA VAL A 183 6.99 10.22 -9.30
C VAL A 183 6.94 11.18 -8.11
N ASN A 184 6.50 10.71 -6.93
CA ASN A 184 6.52 11.51 -5.72
C ASN A 184 7.94 11.88 -5.29
N LEU A 185 8.88 10.94 -5.32
CA LEU A 185 10.28 11.18 -4.97
C LEU A 185 10.97 12.10 -5.99
N GLU A 186 10.77 11.88 -7.28
CA GLU A 186 11.48 12.56 -8.37
C GLU A 186 10.88 13.93 -8.73
N TYR A 187 9.59 14.15 -8.46
CA TYR A 187 8.89 15.37 -8.89
C TYR A 187 8.06 16.03 -7.78
N LEU A 188 7.04 15.35 -7.23
CA LEU A 188 6.02 15.99 -6.38
C LEU A 188 6.53 16.45 -5.00
N GLY A 189 7.44 15.68 -4.39
CA GLY A 189 8.00 15.98 -3.07
C GLY A 189 8.91 17.21 -3.09
N GLN A 190 8.78 18.06 -2.07
CA GLN A 190 9.53 19.32 -1.99
C GLN A 190 10.41 19.46 -0.74
N THR A 191 10.31 18.54 0.23
CA THR A 191 10.93 18.61 1.57
C THR A 191 10.41 19.77 2.43
N VAL A 192 10.34 20.99 1.90
CA VAL A 192 9.75 22.18 2.54
C VAL A 192 8.78 22.81 1.55
N TRP A 193 7.49 22.76 1.88
CA TRP A 193 6.40 23.36 1.10
C TRP A 193 6.24 24.85 1.41
N THR A 194 5.57 25.53 0.49
CA THR A 194 5.14 26.91 0.68
C THR A 194 3.64 27.06 0.44
N LYS A 195 3.00 27.97 1.16
CA LYS A 195 1.60 28.35 0.93
C LYS A 195 1.45 29.86 1.06
N GLU A 196 0.80 30.47 0.08
CA GLU A 196 0.34 31.86 0.19
C GLU A 196 -0.95 31.90 1.00
N GLU A 197 -0.97 32.67 2.09
CA GLU A 197 -2.15 32.85 2.94
C GLU A 197 -2.12 34.25 3.55
N ASP A 198 -3.23 34.98 3.46
CA ASP A 198 -3.38 36.35 3.99
C ASP A 198 -2.27 37.34 3.56
N GLY A 199 -1.80 37.21 2.31
CA GLY A 199 -0.75 38.07 1.75
C GLY A 199 0.66 37.76 2.25
N ARG A 200 0.86 36.59 2.88
CA ARG A 200 2.16 36.09 3.35
C ARG A 200 2.46 34.72 2.74
N THR A 201 3.72 34.53 2.36
CA THR A 201 4.24 33.20 2.01
C THR A 201 4.69 32.47 3.26
N TYR A 202 4.03 31.38 3.61
CA TYR A 202 4.44 30.50 4.70
C TYR A 202 5.33 29.37 4.19
N ALA A 203 6.37 29.00 4.94
CA ALA A 203 7.19 27.80 4.71
C ALA A 203 7.00 26.79 5.86
N PHE A 204 6.85 25.51 5.52
CA PHE A 204 6.62 24.42 6.48
C PHE A 204 7.11 23.08 5.90
N PRO A 205 7.35 22.05 6.73
CA PRO A 205 7.81 20.76 6.25
C PRO A 205 6.79 20.14 5.30
N ASP A 206 7.27 19.53 4.21
CA ASP A 206 6.45 18.64 3.40
C ASP A 206 6.01 17.45 4.26
N THR A 207 4.71 17.18 4.26
CA THR A 207 4.13 16.05 4.96
C THR A 207 2.93 15.53 4.17
N LEU A 208 2.71 14.22 4.14
CA LEU A 208 1.58 13.66 3.42
C LEU A 208 1.02 12.38 4.02
N VAL A 209 -0.24 12.14 3.71
CA VAL A 209 -0.81 10.79 3.77
C VAL A 209 -1.08 10.33 2.34
N GLY A 210 -0.98 9.02 2.10
CA GLY A 210 -1.29 8.47 0.79
C GLY A 210 -2.19 7.25 0.88
N THR A 211 -2.98 7.00 -0.17
CA THR A 211 -3.84 5.82 -0.24
C THR A 211 -3.10 4.57 -0.74
N ASP A 212 -1.79 4.51 -0.50
CA ASP A 212 -0.93 3.34 -0.67
C ASP A 212 0.01 3.20 0.53
N SER A 213 0.26 1.98 0.98
CA SER A 213 1.07 1.72 2.17
C SER A 213 2.52 2.20 2.03
N HIS A 214 3.09 2.17 0.82
CA HIS A 214 4.50 2.51 0.59
C HIS A 214 4.72 4.00 0.31
N THR A 215 3.72 4.85 0.56
CA THR A 215 3.91 6.32 0.66
C THR A 215 5.07 6.66 1.60
N THR A 216 5.39 5.76 2.53
CA THR A 216 6.56 5.84 3.39
C THR A 216 7.91 5.96 2.66
N MET A 217 7.99 5.62 1.37
CA MET A 217 9.19 5.79 0.54
C MET A 217 9.72 7.23 0.53
N ILE A 218 8.82 8.22 0.59
CA ILE A 218 9.16 9.65 0.53
C ILE A 218 9.93 10.13 1.76
N ASN A 219 9.89 9.37 2.86
CA ASN A 219 10.62 9.69 4.08
C ASN A 219 12.14 9.64 3.90
N GLY A 220 12.65 8.99 2.84
CA GLY A 220 14.06 9.08 2.45
C GLY A 220 14.49 10.51 2.05
N LEU A 221 13.53 11.37 1.67
CA LEU A 221 13.71 12.78 1.29
C LEU A 221 13.45 13.76 2.47
N GLY A 222 13.34 13.25 3.70
CA GLY A 222 13.01 14.07 4.89
C GLY A 222 11.57 14.56 4.93
N VAL A 223 10.68 13.93 4.16
CA VAL A 223 9.24 14.22 4.11
C VAL A 223 8.49 13.22 4.99
N LEU A 224 7.82 13.68 6.04
CA LEU A 224 7.07 12.76 6.90
C LEU A 224 5.79 12.32 6.19
N GLY A 225 5.70 11.05 5.84
CA GLY A 225 4.46 10.52 5.24
C GLY A 225 4.26 9.02 5.34
N TRP A 226 3.01 8.59 5.27
CA TRP A 226 2.64 7.19 5.44
C TRP A 226 1.32 6.85 4.73
N GLY A 227 1.03 5.55 4.61
CA GLY A 227 -0.20 5.07 4.01
C GLY A 227 -1.39 5.13 4.97
N VAL A 228 -2.55 5.53 4.45
CA VAL A 228 -3.84 5.61 5.13
C VAL A 228 -4.95 4.99 4.27
N GLY A 229 -6.15 4.84 4.84
CA GLY A 229 -7.34 4.40 4.08
C GLY A 229 -7.85 5.48 3.13
N GLY A 230 -8.62 5.08 2.10
CA GLY A 230 -9.28 6.00 1.17
C GLY A 230 -10.12 7.07 1.90
N ILE A 231 -10.95 6.63 2.83
CA ILE A 231 -11.82 7.49 3.66
C ILE A 231 -11.03 8.52 4.48
N GLU A 232 -9.93 8.09 5.11
CA GLU A 232 -9.08 8.98 5.90
C GLU A 232 -8.35 10.00 5.00
N ALA A 233 -7.93 9.58 3.80
CA ALA A 233 -7.35 10.48 2.80
C ALA A 233 -8.39 11.48 2.22
N GLU A 234 -9.63 11.05 1.98
CA GLU A 234 -10.76 11.89 1.56
C GLU A 234 -11.10 12.94 2.63
N ALA A 235 -11.15 12.54 3.89
CA ALA A 235 -11.33 13.48 4.98
C ALA A 235 -10.16 14.48 5.08
N ALA A 236 -8.92 13.99 4.96
CA ALA A 236 -7.73 14.83 5.00
C ALA A 236 -7.68 15.85 3.85
N MET A 237 -8.03 15.44 2.62
CA MET A 237 -8.09 16.38 1.49
C MET A 237 -9.21 17.40 1.66
N LEU A 238 -10.27 17.10 2.41
CA LEU A 238 -11.36 18.02 2.76
C LEU A 238 -11.08 18.82 4.06
N GLY A 239 -9.83 18.80 4.55
CA GLY A 239 -9.35 19.63 5.66
C GLY A 239 -9.55 19.05 7.06
N GLN A 240 -10.09 17.84 7.19
CA GLN A 240 -10.17 17.16 8.48
C GLN A 240 -8.78 16.70 8.93
N PRO A 241 -8.44 16.84 10.22
CA PRO A 241 -7.20 16.28 10.73
C PRO A 241 -7.25 14.74 10.77
N VAL A 242 -6.08 14.14 10.64
CA VAL A 242 -5.81 12.74 10.87
C VAL A 242 -5.51 12.56 12.36
N SER A 243 -6.27 11.69 13.02
CA SER A 243 -6.07 11.40 14.44
C SER A 243 -4.96 10.37 14.64
N MET A 244 -4.05 10.61 15.57
CA MET A 244 -3.00 9.65 15.91
C MET A 244 -2.49 9.82 17.34
N LEU A 245 -2.09 8.71 17.98
CA LEU A 245 -1.27 8.77 19.19
C LEU A 245 0.10 9.34 18.86
N ILE A 246 0.67 10.14 19.78
CA ILE A 246 2.07 10.55 19.68
C ILE A 246 2.93 9.28 19.67
N PRO A 247 3.64 8.97 18.57
CA PRO A 247 4.24 7.66 18.40
C PRO A 247 5.48 7.50 19.28
N GLU A 248 5.72 6.26 19.71
CA GLU A 248 7.08 5.87 20.09
C GLU A 248 7.99 5.92 18.85
N VAL A 249 9.26 6.27 19.05
CA VAL A 249 10.25 6.36 17.97
C VAL A 249 11.40 5.42 18.25
N VAL A 250 11.62 4.47 17.34
CA VAL A 250 12.74 3.53 17.37
C VAL A 250 13.88 4.08 16.52
N GLY A 251 15.00 4.42 17.16
CA GLY A 251 16.20 4.86 16.45
C GLY A 251 16.93 3.67 15.83
N PHE A 252 17.24 3.74 14.54
CA PHE A 252 18.04 2.72 13.83
C PHE A 252 19.38 3.33 13.39
N LYS A 253 20.44 3.03 14.15
CA LYS A 253 21.78 3.57 13.92
C LYS A 253 22.47 2.82 12.77
N LEU A 254 22.89 3.56 11.75
CA LEU A 254 23.72 3.04 10.67
C LEU A 254 25.15 3.56 10.80
N THR A 255 26.11 2.64 10.74
CA THR A 255 27.55 2.94 10.76
C THR A 255 28.27 2.19 9.65
N GLY A 256 29.50 2.61 9.33
CA GLY A 256 30.29 1.97 8.29
C GLY A 256 29.75 2.26 6.89
N LYS A 257 30.10 1.40 5.93
CA LYS A 257 29.68 1.47 4.53
C LYS A 257 29.46 0.06 3.98
N LEU A 258 28.62 -0.08 2.95
CA LEU A 258 28.37 -1.36 2.30
C LEU A 258 29.65 -1.87 1.62
N ARG A 259 29.89 -3.18 1.70
CA ARG A 259 31.02 -3.85 1.04
C ARG A 259 30.80 -3.93 -0.47
N GLU A 260 31.88 -4.17 -1.21
CA GLU A 260 31.81 -4.43 -2.64
C GLU A 260 30.88 -5.61 -2.95
N GLY A 261 30.03 -5.42 -3.97
CA GLY A 261 29.03 -6.40 -4.39
C GLY A 261 27.72 -6.39 -3.58
N ILE A 262 27.63 -5.66 -2.47
CA ILE A 262 26.40 -5.54 -1.67
C ILE A 262 25.53 -4.40 -2.18
N THR A 263 24.22 -4.62 -2.24
CA THR A 263 23.23 -3.69 -2.79
C THR A 263 22.36 -3.05 -1.70
N ALA A 264 21.67 -1.95 -2.05
CA ALA A 264 20.64 -1.35 -1.19
C ALA A 264 19.52 -2.34 -0.85
N THR A 265 19.20 -3.28 -1.76
CA THR A 265 18.22 -4.33 -1.53
C THR A 265 18.67 -5.28 -0.40
N ASP A 266 19.95 -5.68 -0.39
CA ASP A 266 20.49 -6.52 0.69
C ASP A 266 20.43 -5.82 2.06
N LEU A 267 20.71 -4.51 2.06
CA LEU A 267 20.60 -3.68 3.26
C LEU A 267 19.17 -3.62 3.77
N VAL A 268 18.19 -3.31 2.91
CA VAL A 268 16.79 -3.18 3.36
C VAL A 268 16.21 -4.53 3.81
N LEU A 269 16.57 -5.65 3.18
CA LEU A 269 16.12 -6.98 3.63
C LEU A 269 16.70 -7.31 5.01
N THR A 270 17.95 -6.94 5.27
CA THR A 270 18.60 -7.10 6.58
C THR A 270 17.90 -6.25 7.65
N VAL A 271 17.66 -4.97 7.36
CA VAL A 271 16.95 -4.03 8.24
C VAL A 271 15.51 -4.51 8.51
N THR A 272 14.82 -5.00 7.48
CA THR A 272 13.44 -5.52 7.59
C THR A 272 13.38 -6.70 8.56
N GLN A 273 14.30 -7.67 8.44
CA GLN A 273 14.40 -8.79 9.36
C GLN A 273 14.65 -8.34 10.81
N MET A 274 15.59 -7.40 11.02
CA MET A 274 15.93 -6.88 12.35
C MET A 274 14.77 -6.14 13.02
N LEU A 275 14.10 -5.25 12.27
CA LEU A 275 12.97 -4.46 12.77
C LEU A 275 11.73 -5.31 13.03
N ARG A 276 11.45 -6.32 12.17
CA ARG A 276 10.39 -7.29 12.46
C ARG A 276 10.65 -8.07 13.73
N LYS A 277 11.88 -8.54 13.94
CA LYS A 277 12.26 -9.22 15.18
C LYS A 277 12.12 -8.31 16.41
N LYS A 278 12.34 -7.00 16.26
CA LYS A 278 12.15 -6.02 17.34
C LYS A 278 10.67 -5.79 17.68
N GLY A 279 9.78 -5.83 16.69
CA GLY A 279 8.36 -5.50 16.84
C GLY A 279 8.15 -3.99 16.90
N VAL A 280 8.04 -3.35 15.73
CA VAL A 280 7.88 -1.89 15.59
C VAL A 280 6.50 -1.47 15.08
N VAL A 281 5.49 -2.35 15.23
CA VAL A 281 4.11 -2.07 14.83
C VAL A 281 3.55 -0.87 15.57
N GLY A 282 2.97 0.08 14.83
CA GLY A 282 2.39 1.32 15.38
C GLY A 282 3.44 2.37 15.82
N LYS A 283 4.73 2.12 15.59
CA LYS A 283 5.83 3.03 15.98
C LYS A 283 6.42 3.73 14.76
N PHE A 284 7.13 4.82 14.98
CA PHE A 284 8.02 5.40 13.99
C PHE A 284 9.39 4.72 14.06
N VAL A 285 10.05 4.56 12.93
CA VAL A 285 11.48 4.25 12.85
C VAL A 285 12.18 5.48 12.32
N GLU A 286 13.24 5.92 12.97
CA GLU A 286 14.08 7.03 12.51
C GLU A 286 15.52 6.55 12.34
N PHE A 287 16.04 6.66 11.12
CA PHE A 287 17.40 6.29 10.79
C PHE A 287 18.35 7.42 11.17
N TYR A 288 19.46 7.06 11.83
CA TYR A 288 20.45 8.02 12.30
C TYR A 288 21.87 7.43 12.29
N GLY A 289 22.86 8.25 12.63
CA GLY A 289 24.28 7.86 12.65
C GLY A 289 25.05 8.36 11.43
N ASP A 290 26.37 8.23 11.50
CA ASP A 290 27.27 8.78 10.48
C ASP A 290 27.27 7.96 9.18
N GLY A 291 26.82 6.71 9.21
CA GLY A 291 26.65 5.89 8.01
C GLY A 291 25.64 6.45 7.01
N LEU A 292 24.73 7.35 7.43
CA LEU A 292 23.79 8.01 6.51
C LEU A 292 24.50 8.85 5.45
N ALA A 293 25.68 9.40 5.75
CA ALA A 293 26.47 10.18 4.79
C ALA A 293 27.02 9.32 3.63
N GLU A 294 27.13 8.01 3.84
CA GLU A 294 27.59 7.04 2.83
C GLU A 294 26.41 6.46 2.00
N LEU A 295 25.16 6.80 2.34
CA LEU A 295 23.96 6.28 1.68
C LEU A 295 23.36 7.34 0.74
N PRO A 296 23.43 7.12 -0.60
CA PRO A 296 22.68 7.91 -1.57
C PRO A 296 21.19 7.98 -1.24
N LEU A 297 20.51 9.03 -1.71
CA LEU A 297 19.09 9.21 -1.39
C LEU A 297 18.22 8.03 -1.84
N ALA A 298 18.53 7.44 -2.99
CA ALA A 298 17.77 6.31 -3.49
C ALA A 298 17.83 5.08 -2.56
N ASP A 299 18.96 4.88 -1.86
CA ASP A 299 19.09 3.81 -0.86
C ASP A 299 18.20 4.12 0.36
N ARG A 300 18.19 5.37 0.81
CA ARG A 300 17.29 5.83 1.90
C ARG A 300 15.83 5.62 1.54
N ALA A 301 15.45 5.94 0.30
CA ALA A 301 14.10 5.72 -0.21
C ALA A 301 13.74 4.22 -0.25
N THR A 302 14.67 3.34 -0.62
CA THR A 302 14.48 1.88 -0.54
C THR A 302 14.19 1.44 0.91
N LEU A 303 14.93 1.96 1.90
CA LEU A 303 14.69 1.66 3.32
C LEU A 303 13.37 2.24 3.86
N GLY A 304 13.01 3.45 3.45
CA GLY A 304 11.73 4.09 3.79
C GLY A 304 10.53 3.37 3.15
N ASN A 305 10.69 2.85 1.92
CA ASN A 305 9.65 2.13 1.20
C ASN A 305 9.17 0.90 1.97
N MET A 306 10.08 0.09 2.51
CA MET A 306 9.74 -1.17 3.19
C MET A 306 9.21 -1.00 4.62
N ALA A 307 8.86 0.22 5.05
CA ALA A 307 8.31 0.47 6.38
C ALA A 307 7.08 -0.38 6.75
N PRO A 308 6.07 -0.52 5.85
CA PRO A 308 4.95 -1.42 6.09
C PRO A 308 5.41 -2.87 6.26
N GLU A 309 6.44 -3.30 5.54
CA GLU A 309 6.98 -4.66 5.56
C GLU A 309 7.77 -4.97 6.83
N TYR A 310 8.30 -3.98 7.55
CA TYR A 310 8.79 -4.16 8.94
C TYR A 310 7.81 -3.71 10.04
N GLY A 311 6.67 -3.14 9.65
CA GLY A 311 5.53 -2.84 10.51
C GLY A 311 5.51 -1.43 11.07
N ALA A 312 6.51 -0.60 10.77
CA ALA A 312 6.51 0.78 11.23
C ALA A 312 5.49 1.61 10.46
N THR A 313 5.00 2.68 11.07
CA THR A 313 4.17 3.67 10.39
C THR A 313 4.99 4.43 9.34
N CYS A 314 6.27 4.70 9.62
CA CYS A 314 7.22 5.29 8.67
C CYS A 314 8.67 4.87 8.99
N GLY A 315 9.56 5.03 8.00
CA GLY A 315 11.01 4.94 8.14
C GLY A 315 11.67 6.28 7.77
N PHE A 316 11.89 7.15 8.77
CA PHE A 316 12.28 8.55 8.60
C PHE A 316 13.78 8.76 8.48
N PHE A 317 14.19 9.60 7.51
CA PHE A 317 15.57 10.09 7.37
C PHE A 317 15.61 11.61 7.51
N PRO A 318 16.50 12.18 8.33
CA PRO A 318 16.64 13.63 8.43
C PRO A 318 17.25 14.24 7.16
N VAL A 319 16.95 15.53 6.94
CA VAL A 319 17.46 16.31 5.79
C VAL A 319 18.95 16.61 5.98
N ASP A 320 19.74 16.46 4.91
CA ASP A 320 21.18 16.72 4.88
C ASP A 320 21.67 17.04 3.45
N ASP A 321 22.99 17.10 3.26
CA ASP A 321 23.61 17.42 1.96
C ASP A 321 23.21 16.43 0.85
N VAL A 322 23.10 15.13 1.15
CA VAL A 322 22.63 14.11 0.20
C VAL A 322 21.20 14.41 -0.27
N THR A 323 20.38 14.99 0.62
CA THR A 323 19.03 15.44 0.27
C THR A 323 19.08 16.58 -0.73
N LEU A 324 19.90 17.59 -0.50
CA LEU A 324 20.05 18.73 -1.42
C LEU A 324 20.62 18.29 -2.78
N ASP A 325 21.60 17.40 -2.78
CA ASP A 325 22.20 16.87 -4.01
C ASP A 325 21.17 16.13 -4.87
N TYR A 326 20.29 15.35 -4.24
CA TYR A 326 19.20 14.72 -4.96
C TYR A 326 18.18 15.73 -5.49
N LEU A 327 17.79 16.74 -4.71
CA LEU A 327 16.87 17.80 -5.16
C LEU A 327 17.43 18.51 -6.42
N ARG A 328 18.73 18.82 -6.43
CA ARG A 328 19.41 19.39 -7.62
C ARG A 328 19.43 18.40 -8.79
N LEU A 329 19.81 17.14 -8.54
CA LEU A 329 19.86 16.10 -9.57
C LEU A 329 18.50 15.91 -10.26
N SER A 330 17.43 15.90 -9.47
CA SER A 330 16.05 15.68 -9.93
C SER A 330 15.38 16.93 -10.50
N GLY A 331 16.10 18.04 -10.65
CA GLY A 331 15.63 19.22 -11.36
C GLY A 331 14.80 20.19 -10.51
N ARG A 332 14.82 20.09 -9.18
CA ARG A 332 14.19 21.11 -8.34
C ARG A 332 14.94 22.43 -8.48
N SER A 333 14.19 23.53 -8.53
CA SER A 333 14.72 24.89 -8.68
C SER A 333 15.73 25.24 -7.57
N ASP A 334 16.74 26.05 -7.89
CA ASP A 334 17.69 26.58 -6.90
C ASP A 334 17.01 27.30 -5.73
N GLU A 335 15.91 28.02 -5.99
CA GLU A 335 15.11 28.67 -4.96
C GLU A 335 14.56 27.67 -3.93
N THR A 336 14.02 26.54 -4.40
CA THR A 336 13.54 25.45 -3.53
C THR A 336 14.69 24.84 -2.74
N VAL A 337 15.83 24.57 -3.36
CA VAL A 337 17.00 23.98 -2.68
C VAL A 337 17.50 24.92 -1.56
N GLN A 338 17.61 26.22 -1.84
CA GLN A 338 18.01 27.22 -0.85
C GLN A 338 16.99 27.35 0.29
N ARG A 339 15.68 27.33 -0.03
CA ARG A 339 14.61 27.33 0.98
C ARG A 339 14.72 26.11 1.90
N VAL A 340 14.86 24.91 1.34
CA VAL A 340 14.98 23.67 2.11
C VAL A 340 16.17 23.73 3.06
N GLU A 341 17.33 24.15 2.56
CA GLU A 341 18.55 24.28 3.37
C GLU A 341 18.35 25.26 4.53
N ALA A 342 17.91 26.49 4.23
CA ALA A 342 17.75 27.55 5.21
C ALA A 342 16.70 27.18 6.28
N TYR A 343 15.55 26.67 5.85
CA TYR A 343 14.44 26.30 6.73
C TYR A 343 14.81 25.14 7.66
N CYS A 344 15.36 24.05 7.11
CA CYS A 344 15.71 22.87 7.92
C CYS A 344 16.82 23.18 8.94
N LYS A 345 17.79 24.03 8.58
CA LYS A 345 18.81 24.52 9.52
C LYS A 345 18.19 25.39 10.61
N ALA A 346 17.31 26.34 10.26
CA ALA A 346 16.64 27.22 11.22
C ALA A 346 15.75 26.45 12.21
N GLN A 347 15.08 25.38 11.76
CA GLN A 347 14.19 24.58 12.60
C GLN A 347 14.89 23.48 13.41
N GLY A 348 16.20 23.23 13.17
CA GLY A 348 16.90 22.11 13.77
C GLY A 348 16.44 20.73 13.26
N LEU A 349 15.99 20.69 12.00
CA LEU A 349 15.62 19.50 11.21
C LEU A 349 16.78 19.00 10.33
N TRP A 350 17.90 19.71 10.33
CA TRP A 350 19.13 19.35 9.62
C TRP A 350 19.94 18.30 10.39
N ARG A 351 20.38 17.23 9.70
CA ARG A 351 21.24 16.20 10.28
C ARG A 351 22.64 16.76 10.55
N LEU A 352 23.14 16.57 11.77
CA LEU A 352 24.52 16.90 12.14
C LEU A 352 25.38 15.63 12.35
N PRO A 353 26.67 15.65 11.99
CA PRO A 353 27.60 14.56 12.33
C PRO A 353 27.61 14.26 13.83
N GLY A 354 27.58 12.99 14.21
CA GLY A 354 27.57 12.56 15.61
C GLY A 354 26.30 12.90 16.39
N GLN A 355 25.24 13.40 15.74
CA GLN A 355 23.97 13.71 16.41
C GLN A 355 23.26 12.43 16.85
N GLU A 356 22.87 12.38 18.14
CA GLU A 356 22.10 11.28 18.71
C GLU A 356 20.83 11.81 19.40
N PRO A 357 19.68 11.83 18.70
CA PRO A 357 18.38 12.10 19.32
C PRO A 357 18.04 11.05 20.38
N VAL A 358 17.09 11.39 21.26
CA VAL A 358 16.57 10.47 22.27
C VAL A 358 15.42 9.66 21.68
N PHE A 359 15.57 8.34 21.66
CA PHE A 359 14.59 7.40 21.11
C PHE A 359 13.98 6.51 22.20
N SER A 360 12.78 5.99 21.97
CA SER A 360 12.10 5.01 22.84
C SER A 360 12.90 3.70 22.93
N ALA A 361 13.47 3.28 21.80
CA ALA A 361 14.38 2.14 21.71
C ALA A 361 15.42 2.38 20.61
N GLN A 362 16.53 1.64 20.65
CA GLN A 362 17.59 1.76 19.66
C GLN A 362 18.00 0.39 19.12
N LEU A 363 18.27 0.33 17.81
CA LEU A 363 18.99 -0.74 17.12
C LEU A 363 20.20 -0.13 16.42
N ALA A 364 21.21 -0.95 16.13
CA ALA A 364 22.37 -0.54 15.37
C ALA A 364 22.75 -1.61 14.35
N LEU A 365 23.24 -1.18 13.18
CA LEU A 365 23.78 -2.03 12.13
C LEU A 365 25.06 -1.41 11.57
N ASP A 366 26.15 -2.15 11.66
CA ASP A 366 27.32 -1.89 10.83
C ASP A 366 27.07 -2.43 9.42
N MET A 367 26.97 -1.52 8.46
CA MET A 367 26.68 -1.84 7.06
C MET A 367 27.74 -2.74 6.42
N ALA A 368 28.95 -2.80 6.98
CA ALA A 368 29.98 -3.72 6.50
C ALA A 368 29.64 -5.20 6.75
N THR A 369 28.72 -5.49 7.68
CA THR A 369 28.30 -6.86 8.02
C THR A 369 27.21 -7.40 7.10
N VAL A 370 26.59 -6.55 6.28
CA VAL A 370 25.57 -6.95 5.31
C VAL A 370 26.19 -7.89 4.27
N GLU A 371 25.42 -8.92 3.91
CA GLU A 371 25.76 -9.94 2.92
C GLU A 371 24.62 -10.07 1.90
N SER A 372 24.93 -10.57 0.71
CA SER A 372 23.94 -10.74 -0.35
C SER A 372 22.85 -11.73 0.06
N SER A 373 21.58 -11.38 -0.18
CA SER A 373 20.45 -12.18 0.28
C SER A 373 19.20 -12.00 -0.58
N LEU A 374 18.30 -12.97 -0.48
CA LEU A 374 16.92 -12.87 -0.95
C LEU A 374 15.98 -12.91 0.26
N ALA A 375 14.70 -12.59 0.07
CA ALA A 375 13.68 -12.87 1.08
C ALA A 375 12.54 -13.69 0.50
N GLY A 376 12.15 -14.77 1.19
CA GLY A 376 11.16 -15.73 0.69
C GLY A 376 11.15 -17.06 1.45
N PRO A 377 10.32 -18.02 1.02
CA PRO A 377 9.49 -17.99 -0.20
C PRO A 377 8.11 -17.32 -0.05
N LYS A 378 7.70 -16.89 1.15
CA LYS A 378 6.33 -16.40 1.41
C LYS A 378 6.21 -15.05 2.13
N ARG A 379 7.28 -14.54 2.74
CA ARG A 379 7.21 -13.29 3.51
C ARG A 379 8.44 -12.40 3.30
N PRO A 380 8.30 -11.05 3.37
CA PRO A 380 9.41 -10.13 3.13
C PRO A 380 10.52 -10.17 4.19
N GLN A 381 10.18 -10.57 5.41
CA GLN A 381 11.13 -10.69 6.52
C GLN A 381 11.88 -12.02 6.58
N ASP A 382 11.52 -12.98 5.74
CA ASP A 382 12.17 -14.29 5.66
C ASP A 382 13.45 -14.18 4.82
N ARG A 383 14.40 -13.36 5.29
CA ARG A 383 15.69 -13.15 4.64
C ARG A 383 16.53 -14.43 4.70
N VAL A 384 17.02 -14.85 3.54
CA VAL A 384 17.90 -16.00 3.32
C VAL A 384 19.19 -15.52 2.65
N PRO A 385 20.37 -15.76 3.26
CA PRO A 385 21.65 -15.47 2.61
C PRO A 385 21.76 -16.20 1.27
N LEU A 386 22.38 -15.58 0.27
CA LEU A 386 22.42 -16.10 -1.11
C LEU A 386 22.86 -17.58 -1.21
N PRO A 387 23.90 -18.06 -0.49
CA PRO A 387 24.32 -19.46 -0.55
C PRO A 387 23.30 -20.46 0.02
N GLN A 388 22.28 -19.99 0.74
CA GLN A 388 21.30 -20.83 1.44
C GLN A 388 19.94 -20.89 0.72
N VAL A 389 19.75 -20.16 -0.39
CA VAL A 389 18.45 -20.08 -1.08
C VAL A 389 17.99 -21.45 -1.58
N ALA A 390 18.90 -22.21 -2.22
CA ALA A 390 18.60 -23.56 -2.70
C ALA A 390 18.18 -24.49 -1.54
N GLN A 391 18.90 -24.44 -0.42
CA GLN A 391 18.58 -25.22 0.77
C GLN A 391 17.22 -24.79 1.37
N ALA A 392 16.96 -23.49 1.49
CA ALA A 392 15.71 -22.98 2.02
C ALA A 392 14.50 -23.40 1.17
N PHE A 393 14.66 -23.45 -0.16
CA PHE A 393 13.64 -24.00 -1.06
C PHE A 393 13.43 -25.51 -0.83
N ASN A 394 14.51 -26.28 -0.72
CA ASN A 394 14.43 -27.72 -0.48
C ASN A 394 13.81 -28.05 0.89
N ASP A 395 14.12 -27.27 1.92
CA ASP A 395 13.51 -27.38 3.24
C ASP A 395 12.00 -27.09 3.18
N PHE A 396 11.60 -26.06 2.42
CA PHE A 396 10.19 -25.77 2.17
C PHE A 396 9.46 -26.95 1.49
N MET A 397 10.06 -27.54 0.45
CA MET A 397 9.52 -28.74 -0.20
C MET A 397 9.44 -29.94 0.77
N GLY A 398 10.46 -30.15 1.59
CA GLY A 398 10.49 -31.22 2.58
C GLY A 398 9.42 -31.09 3.68
N LEU A 399 9.03 -29.86 4.01
CA LEU A 399 7.91 -29.58 4.92
C LEU A 399 6.56 -29.88 4.27
N GLN A 400 6.38 -29.62 2.97
CA GLN A 400 5.14 -29.96 2.25
C GLN A 400 4.95 -31.47 2.04
N LEU A 401 6.05 -32.23 1.91
CA LEU A 401 6.02 -33.68 1.71
C LEU A 401 5.75 -34.50 2.99
N LYS A 402 5.91 -33.91 4.18
CA LYS A 402 5.44 -34.53 5.42
C LYS A 402 3.93 -34.30 5.50
N PRO A 403 3.10 -35.35 5.57
CA PRO A 403 1.67 -35.12 5.68
C PRO A 403 1.40 -34.37 6.97
N ALA A 404 0.95 -33.13 6.81
CA ALA A 404 0.00 -32.52 7.70
C ALA A 404 -1.19 -33.51 7.86
N SER A 405 -1.87 -33.49 8.99
CA SER A 405 -2.88 -34.50 9.36
C SER A 405 -3.87 -34.77 8.20
N LYS A 406 -4.52 -35.95 8.16
CA LYS A 406 -5.40 -36.39 7.05
C LYS A 406 -6.46 -35.39 6.58
N GLU A 407 -6.76 -34.35 7.37
CA GLU A 407 -7.64 -33.23 7.00
C GLU A 407 -6.93 -32.09 6.25
N GLU A 408 -5.66 -31.78 6.55
CA GLU A 408 -4.88 -30.71 5.90
C GLU A 408 -4.47 -31.05 4.46
N GLY A 409 -4.11 -32.30 4.19
CA GLY A 409 -3.75 -32.75 2.84
C GLY A 409 -4.89 -32.73 1.81
N ARG A 410 -6.15 -32.63 2.26
CA ARG A 410 -7.32 -32.47 1.38
C ARG A 410 -7.67 -31.01 1.11
N LEU A 411 -7.20 -30.08 1.96
CA LEU A 411 -7.51 -28.64 1.91
C LEU A 411 -6.59 -27.85 0.95
N GLU A 412 -5.38 -28.33 0.65
CA GLU A 412 -4.47 -27.68 -0.32
C GLU A 412 -4.91 -27.87 -1.78
N SER A 413 -5.73 -28.89 -2.07
CA SER A 413 -6.11 -29.30 -3.44
C SER A 413 -7.30 -28.54 -4.05
N GLU A 414 -8.00 -27.65 -3.33
CA GLU A 414 -9.25 -27.02 -3.81
C GLU A 414 -9.13 -25.50 -4.08
N GLY A 415 -7.90 -25.03 -4.28
CA GLY A 415 -7.59 -23.67 -4.74
C GLY A 415 -7.83 -23.45 -6.24
N GLY A 416 -9.09 -23.56 -6.70
CA GLY A 416 -9.56 -22.90 -7.93
C GLY A 416 -8.85 -23.19 -9.27
N GLY A 417 -8.13 -24.30 -9.40
CA GLY A 417 -7.81 -24.94 -10.67
C GLY A 417 -8.39 -26.35 -10.63
N GLY A 418 -9.18 -26.74 -11.63
CA GLY A 418 -9.77 -28.08 -11.65
C GLY A 418 -8.71 -29.17 -11.60
N VAL A 419 -8.55 -29.81 -10.43
CA VAL A 419 -7.67 -30.96 -10.25
C VAL A 419 -8.40 -32.22 -10.71
N ALA A 420 -7.95 -32.76 -11.83
CA ALA A 420 -8.17 -34.16 -12.15
C ALA A 420 -7.27 -35.00 -11.23
N VAL A 421 -7.89 -35.81 -10.37
CA VAL A 421 -7.18 -36.82 -9.58
C VAL A 421 -6.66 -37.91 -10.53
N GLY A 422 -5.37 -37.88 -10.87
CA GLY A 422 -4.77 -38.97 -11.65
C GLY A 422 -3.36 -38.75 -12.19
N ASN A 423 -2.35 -39.08 -11.39
CA ASN A 423 -1.19 -39.96 -11.72
C ASN A 423 0.04 -39.61 -10.87
N ALA A 424 0.24 -40.35 -9.77
CA ALA A 424 1.42 -40.26 -8.90
C ALA A 424 2.74 -40.76 -9.55
N ALA A 425 2.85 -40.79 -10.88
CA ALA A 425 3.95 -41.43 -11.60
C ALA A 425 4.93 -40.44 -12.28
N GLN A 426 4.70 -39.11 -12.22
CA GLN A 426 5.59 -38.06 -12.77
C GLN A 426 5.87 -36.93 -11.76
N ALA A 427 6.01 -37.25 -10.46
CA ALA A 427 6.16 -36.22 -9.43
C ALA A 427 7.46 -35.40 -9.60
N GLY A 428 7.34 -34.12 -9.96
CA GLY A 428 8.42 -33.11 -9.86
C GLY A 428 9.14 -32.72 -11.16
N GLU A 429 8.77 -33.28 -12.31
CA GLU A 429 9.31 -32.89 -13.62
C GLU A 429 8.25 -33.02 -14.74
N ALA A 430 8.11 -32.00 -15.58
CA ALA A 430 7.20 -31.98 -16.73
C ALA A 430 7.93 -31.56 -18.00
N THR A 431 7.67 -32.27 -19.11
CA THR A 431 8.17 -31.86 -20.43
C THR A 431 7.09 -31.09 -21.18
N TYR A 432 7.44 -29.98 -21.81
CA TYR A 432 6.54 -29.17 -22.63
C TYR A 432 7.23 -28.71 -23.91
N SER A 433 6.43 -28.32 -24.92
CA SER A 433 6.97 -27.75 -26.15
C SER A 433 6.69 -26.25 -26.22
N LEU A 434 7.73 -25.48 -26.53
CA LEU A 434 7.66 -24.04 -26.77
C LEU A 434 8.46 -23.71 -28.03
N ALA A 435 7.87 -22.96 -28.95
CA ALA A 435 8.48 -22.62 -30.25
C ALA A 435 9.07 -23.84 -31.00
N GLY A 436 8.41 -25.00 -30.93
CA GLY A 436 8.84 -26.24 -31.60
C GLY A 436 10.03 -26.95 -30.95
N LYS A 437 10.53 -26.49 -29.80
CA LYS A 437 11.59 -27.14 -29.01
C LYS A 437 10.98 -27.80 -27.77
N SER A 438 11.61 -28.89 -27.31
CA SER A 438 11.22 -29.60 -26.09
C SER A 438 12.04 -29.07 -24.92
N HIS A 439 11.36 -28.74 -23.82
CA HIS A 439 11.94 -28.23 -22.59
C HIS A 439 11.43 -29.02 -21.38
N SER A 440 12.21 -29.06 -20.31
CA SER A 440 11.82 -29.67 -19.05
C SER A 440 11.68 -28.61 -17.96
N LEU A 441 10.56 -28.66 -17.24
CA LEU A 441 10.27 -27.83 -16.07
C LEU A 441 10.32 -28.73 -14.82
N ARG A 442 10.99 -28.26 -13.77
CA ARG A 442 11.15 -28.97 -12.50
C ARG A 442 10.72 -28.09 -11.34
N ASN A 443 10.54 -28.69 -10.16
CA ASN A 443 10.38 -27.91 -8.93
C ASN A 443 11.49 -26.85 -8.80
N GLY A 444 11.16 -25.69 -8.26
CA GLY A 444 12.05 -24.54 -8.12
C GLY A 444 12.31 -23.77 -9.41
N ALA A 445 11.75 -24.19 -10.56
CA ALA A 445 11.90 -23.43 -11.80
C ALA A 445 11.44 -21.99 -11.61
N VAL A 446 12.29 -21.04 -12.00
CA VAL A 446 11.96 -19.61 -12.00
C VAL A 446 11.12 -19.36 -13.24
N VAL A 447 9.81 -19.20 -13.08
CA VAL A 447 8.88 -18.95 -14.20
C VAL A 447 8.59 -17.47 -14.38
N ILE A 448 8.89 -16.64 -13.37
CA ILE A 448 8.80 -15.17 -13.44
C ILE A 448 10.08 -14.56 -12.89
N ALA A 449 10.69 -13.66 -13.65
CA ALA A 449 11.85 -12.86 -13.23
C ALA A 449 11.62 -11.38 -13.54
N ALA A 450 11.14 -10.60 -12.57
CA ALA A 450 10.66 -9.24 -12.82
C ALA A 450 11.52 -8.16 -12.16
N ILE A 451 12.12 -7.28 -12.98
CA ILE A 451 12.64 -6.00 -12.50
C ILE A 451 11.46 -5.03 -12.47
N THR A 452 10.93 -4.80 -11.27
CA THR A 452 9.68 -4.09 -11.01
C THR A 452 9.78 -3.31 -9.70
N SER A 453 8.72 -2.57 -9.36
CA SER A 453 8.53 -1.83 -8.10
C SER A 453 9.35 -0.57 -7.95
N CYS A 454 8.66 0.50 -7.52
CA CYS A 454 9.28 1.73 -7.05
C CYS A 454 10.39 1.52 -6.00
N THR A 455 10.35 0.44 -5.22
CA THR A 455 11.37 0.11 -4.20
C THR A 455 12.80 0.11 -4.74
N ASN A 456 12.99 -0.46 -5.94
CA ASN A 456 14.30 -0.65 -6.54
C ASN A 456 14.45 0.12 -7.87
N THR A 457 13.37 0.36 -8.61
CA THR A 457 13.47 1.07 -9.90
C THR A 457 13.78 2.56 -9.75
N SER A 458 13.54 3.14 -8.58
CA SER A 458 13.95 4.51 -8.25
C SER A 458 15.43 4.63 -7.89
N ASN A 459 16.17 3.51 -7.91
CA ASN A 459 17.56 3.45 -7.48
C ASN A 459 18.49 3.16 -8.66
N PRO A 460 19.12 4.22 -9.23
CA PRO A 460 20.01 4.06 -10.38
C PRO A 460 21.15 3.07 -10.14
N SER A 461 21.66 2.94 -8.92
CA SER A 461 22.79 2.04 -8.61
C SER A 461 22.44 0.58 -8.89
N VAL A 462 21.30 0.10 -8.39
CA VAL A 462 20.88 -1.30 -8.60
C VAL A 462 20.35 -1.54 -10.00
N MET A 463 19.74 -0.53 -10.63
CA MET A 463 19.28 -0.61 -12.01
C MET A 463 20.46 -0.69 -12.99
N MET A 464 21.46 0.20 -12.86
CA MET A 464 22.70 0.14 -13.64
C MET A 464 23.47 -1.16 -13.39
N ALA A 465 23.50 -1.67 -12.16
CA ALA A 465 24.09 -2.97 -11.87
C ALA A 465 23.37 -4.12 -12.62
N ALA A 466 22.05 -4.10 -12.73
CA ALA A 466 21.30 -5.09 -13.51
C ALA A 466 21.65 -5.02 -15.01
N GLY A 467 21.68 -3.82 -15.59
CA GLY A 467 22.07 -3.64 -16.99
C GLY A 467 23.52 -4.05 -17.27
N LEU A 468 24.45 -3.73 -16.36
CA LEU A 468 25.85 -4.17 -16.47
C LEU A 468 26.00 -5.69 -16.31
N LEU A 469 25.25 -6.32 -15.41
CA LEU A 469 25.23 -7.78 -15.28
C LEU A 469 24.69 -8.44 -16.56
N ALA A 470 23.61 -7.89 -17.13
CA ALA A 470 23.05 -8.34 -18.40
C ALA A 470 24.09 -8.23 -19.53
N LYS A 471 24.77 -7.09 -19.64
CA LYS A 471 25.87 -6.87 -20.58
C LYS A 471 26.96 -7.93 -20.43
N ASN A 472 27.47 -8.13 -19.22
CA ASN A 472 28.52 -9.10 -18.96
C ASN A 472 28.07 -10.54 -19.27
N ALA A 473 26.81 -10.89 -18.98
CA ALA A 473 26.24 -12.20 -19.28
C ALA A 473 26.15 -12.46 -20.80
N VAL A 474 25.59 -11.51 -21.55
CA VAL A 474 25.48 -11.58 -23.02
C VAL A 474 26.86 -11.66 -23.66
N GLU A 475 27.81 -10.83 -23.24
CA GLU A 475 29.18 -10.84 -23.79
C GLU A 475 29.89 -12.19 -23.53
N LYS A 476 29.52 -12.90 -22.45
CA LYS A 476 29.99 -14.25 -22.14
C LYS A 476 29.22 -15.36 -22.88
N GLY A 477 28.11 -15.04 -23.54
CA GLY A 477 27.28 -15.98 -24.31
C GLY A 477 26.19 -16.68 -23.49
N LEU A 478 25.83 -16.13 -22.32
CA LEU A 478 24.70 -16.63 -21.54
C LEU A 478 23.37 -16.07 -22.09
N ALA A 479 22.30 -16.83 -21.91
CA ALA A 479 20.94 -16.44 -22.26
C ALA A 479 19.95 -16.83 -21.15
N ARG A 480 18.84 -16.09 -21.04
CA ARG A 480 17.72 -16.43 -20.17
C ARG A 480 17.16 -17.83 -20.51
N LYS A 481 16.72 -18.60 -19.52
CA LYS A 481 15.99 -19.84 -19.79
C LYS A 481 14.63 -19.56 -20.47
N PRO A 482 14.17 -20.45 -21.37
CA PRO A 482 12.99 -20.20 -22.20
C PRO A 482 11.66 -20.18 -21.45
N TRP A 483 11.57 -20.83 -20.27
CA TRP A 483 10.36 -20.79 -19.43
C TRP A 483 10.23 -19.54 -18.55
N VAL A 484 11.27 -18.70 -18.50
CA VAL A 484 11.28 -17.55 -17.61
C VAL A 484 10.54 -16.40 -18.29
N LYS A 485 9.41 -15.98 -17.73
CA LYS A 485 8.78 -14.70 -18.06
C LYS A 485 9.57 -13.57 -17.40
N SER A 486 10.47 -12.95 -18.16
CA SER A 486 11.20 -11.76 -17.70
C SER A 486 10.53 -10.46 -18.16
N SER A 487 10.65 -9.43 -17.33
CA SER A 487 10.02 -8.13 -17.59
C SER A 487 10.79 -7.00 -16.91
N LEU A 488 10.90 -5.86 -17.59
CA LEU A 488 11.37 -4.60 -17.03
C LEU A 488 10.22 -3.60 -16.96
N ALA A 489 9.80 -3.24 -15.74
CA ALA A 489 8.76 -2.26 -15.48
C ALA A 489 9.30 -1.12 -14.60
N PRO A 490 9.92 -0.09 -15.20
CA PRO A 490 10.47 1.03 -14.45
C PRO A 490 9.39 1.91 -13.82
N GLY A 491 9.71 2.53 -12.69
CA GLY A 491 8.80 3.49 -12.05
C GLY A 491 8.85 4.91 -12.59
N SER A 492 9.70 5.21 -13.58
CA SER A 492 9.63 6.44 -14.39
C SER A 492 10.37 6.28 -15.72
N LYS A 493 10.09 7.17 -16.67
CA LYS A 493 10.78 7.22 -17.97
C LYS A 493 12.26 7.59 -17.87
N VAL A 494 12.68 8.24 -16.77
CA VAL A 494 14.08 8.60 -16.51
C VAL A 494 14.97 7.35 -16.46
N VAL A 495 14.41 6.23 -16.01
CA VAL A 495 15.11 4.95 -15.98
C VAL A 495 15.51 4.46 -17.36
N THR A 496 14.59 4.54 -18.31
CA THR A 496 14.85 4.18 -19.71
C THR A 496 15.90 5.10 -20.32
N ASP A 497 15.79 6.41 -20.08
CA ASP A 497 16.75 7.41 -20.57
C ASP A 497 18.20 7.10 -20.14
N TYR A 498 18.40 6.77 -18.86
CA TYR A 498 19.75 6.49 -18.40
C TYR A 498 20.28 5.14 -18.88
N PHE A 499 19.41 4.16 -19.14
CA PHE A 499 19.85 2.88 -19.72
C PHE A 499 20.29 3.06 -21.16
N GLU A 500 19.58 3.88 -21.93
CA GLU A 500 19.95 4.27 -23.28
C GLU A 500 21.27 5.04 -23.29
N ALA A 501 21.41 6.06 -22.43
CA ALA A 501 22.66 6.81 -22.29
C ALA A 501 23.84 5.93 -21.82
N ALA A 502 23.55 4.90 -21.02
CA ALA A 502 24.54 3.92 -20.58
C ALA A 502 24.91 2.91 -21.68
N GLY A 503 24.08 2.73 -22.71
CA GLY A 503 24.21 1.70 -23.73
C GLY A 503 23.89 0.30 -23.21
N LEU A 504 22.97 0.20 -22.23
CA LEU A 504 22.65 -1.06 -21.54
C LEU A 504 21.35 -1.71 -22.04
N THR A 505 20.43 -0.93 -22.64
CA THR A 505 19.13 -1.42 -23.14
C THR A 505 19.25 -2.65 -24.05
N PRO A 506 20.13 -2.69 -25.08
CA PRO A 506 20.18 -3.85 -25.99
C PRO A 506 20.53 -5.17 -25.30
N TYR A 507 21.30 -5.12 -24.21
CA TYR A 507 21.68 -6.32 -23.46
C TYR A 507 20.57 -6.79 -22.52
N LEU A 508 19.74 -5.88 -22.01
CA LEU A 508 18.54 -6.22 -21.26
C LEU A 508 17.51 -6.87 -22.19
N ASP A 509 17.28 -6.27 -23.37
CA ASP A 509 16.37 -6.79 -24.40
C ASP A 509 16.81 -8.18 -24.88
N GLU A 510 18.10 -8.41 -25.11
CA GLU A 510 18.61 -9.74 -25.52
C GLU A 510 18.35 -10.83 -24.47
N LEU A 511 18.29 -10.46 -23.19
CA LEU A 511 17.89 -11.37 -22.10
C LEU A 511 16.37 -11.39 -21.84
N GLY A 512 15.58 -10.71 -22.67
CA GLY A 512 14.12 -10.63 -22.56
C GLY A 512 13.61 -9.71 -21.46
N PHE A 513 14.44 -8.78 -20.96
CA PHE A 513 14.05 -7.71 -20.05
C PHE A 513 13.66 -6.44 -20.82
N ASP A 514 12.91 -6.63 -21.92
CA ASP A 514 12.28 -5.54 -22.64
C ASP A 514 11.36 -4.73 -21.72
N LEU A 515 11.20 -3.45 -22.05
CA LEU A 515 10.24 -2.58 -21.39
C LEU A 515 8.83 -3.15 -21.57
N VAL A 516 8.11 -3.37 -20.46
CA VAL A 516 6.72 -3.86 -20.49
C VAL A 516 5.70 -2.81 -20.09
N GLY A 517 6.11 -1.72 -19.43
CA GLY A 517 5.22 -0.68 -18.92
C GLY A 517 5.88 0.20 -17.86
N TYR A 518 5.31 1.38 -17.63
CA TYR A 518 5.67 2.26 -16.51
C TYR A 518 4.58 2.22 -15.44
N GLY A 519 4.62 1.20 -14.60
CA GLY A 519 3.59 0.96 -13.58
C GLY A 519 3.93 -0.18 -12.63
N CYS A 520 3.08 -0.41 -11.64
CA CYS A 520 3.30 -1.38 -10.56
C CYS A 520 3.45 -2.82 -11.05
N THR A 521 2.72 -3.21 -12.12
CA THR A 521 2.83 -4.50 -12.82
C THR A 521 2.96 -5.71 -11.86
N THR A 522 4.00 -6.52 -12.01
CA THR A 522 4.25 -7.74 -11.21
C THR A 522 4.33 -7.45 -9.70
N CYS A 523 4.74 -6.25 -9.28
CA CYS A 523 4.82 -5.89 -7.85
C CYS A 523 3.45 -5.93 -7.15
N ILE A 524 2.38 -5.56 -7.86
CA ILE A 524 1.01 -5.58 -7.32
C ILE A 524 0.25 -6.87 -7.65
N GLY A 525 0.89 -7.80 -8.36
CA GLY A 525 0.27 -9.04 -8.86
C GLY A 525 -0.30 -8.94 -10.27
N ASN A 526 -0.13 -7.80 -10.95
CA ASN A 526 -0.48 -7.61 -12.35
C ASN A 526 0.59 -8.23 -13.28
N SER A 527 0.97 -9.48 -12.97
CA SER A 527 2.03 -10.22 -13.67
C SER A 527 1.58 -10.81 -15.00
N GLY A 528 0.29 -10.74 -15.33
CA GLY A 528 -0.31 -11.32 -16.54
C GLY A 528 -0.17 -12.84 -16.64
N PRO A 529 -0.68 -13.47 -17.72
CA PRO A 529 -0.63 -14.92 -17.90
C PRO A 529 0.79 -15.43 -18.18
N LEU A 530 1.07 -16.69 -17.85
CA LEU A 530 2.25 -17.39 -18.40
C LEU A 530 1.88 -18.01 -19.76
N ASP A 531 2.87 -18.42 -20.54
CA ASP A 531 2.61 -19.15 -21.78
C ASP A 531 1.81 -20.43 -21.48
N ALA A 532 0.72 -20.67 -22.24
CA ALA A 532 -0.20 -21.76 -22.00
C ALA A 532 0.46 -23.17 -21.88
N PRO A 533 1.49 -23.52 -22.68
CA PRO A 533 2.22 -24.78 -22.49
C PRO A 533 2.94 -24.89 -21.14
N ILE A 534 3.42 -23.76 -20.58
CA ILE A 534 4.07 -23.71 -19.27
C ILE A 534 3.02 -23.85 -18.16
N GLU A 535 1.91 -23.12 -18.24
CA GLU A 535 0.81 -23.23 -17.27
C GLU A 535 0.30 -24.66 -17.16
N LYS A 536 0.07 -25.28 -18.32
CA LYS A 536 -0.36 -26.67 -18.42
C LYS A 536 0.66 -27.62 -17.77
N ALA A 537 1.95 -27.44 -18.04
CA ALA A 537 3.01 -28.26 -17.45
C ALA A 537 3.11 -28.11 -15.93
N ILE A 538 2.94 -26.89 -15.40
CA ILE A 538 2.92 -26.63 -13.95
C ILE A 538 1.74 -27.36 -13.31
N GLN A 539 0.56 -27.29 -13.91
CA GLN A 539 -0.67 -27.88 -13.38
C GLN A 539 -0.69 -29.41 -13.48
N GLU A 540 -0.32 -29.98 -14.63
CA GLU A 540 -0.38 -31.43 -14.86
C GLU A 540 0.61 -32.20 -13.98
N ALA A 541 1.75 -31.61 -13.65
CA ALA A 541 2.77 -32.23 -12.80
C ALA A 541 2.82 -31.67 -11.36
N ASP A 542 1.85 -30.82 -10.99
CA ASP A 542 1.75 -30.13 -9.70
C ASP A 542 3.08 -29.53 -9.22
N LEU A 543 3.75 -28.78 -10.10
CA LEU A 543 5.08 -28.25 -9.83
C LEU A 543 5.04 -27.08 -8.84
N THR A 544 5.93 -27.11 -7.84
CA THR A 544 6.23 -25.96 -6.99
C THR A 544 7.26 -25.08 -7.70
N VAL A 545 6.78 -24.07 -8.44
CA VAL A 545 7.62 -23.11 -9.17
C VAL A 545 7.86 -21.81 -8.38
N ALA A 546 8.81 -21.01 -8.86
CA ALA A 546 9.28 -19.80 -8.21
C ALA A 546 9.10 -18.55 -9.07
N SER A 547 8.88 -17.41 -8.41
CA SER A 547 9.15 -16.08 -8.97
C SER A 547 10.32 -15.42 -8.23
N VAL A 548 11.10 -14.62 -8.95
CA VAL A 548 12.13 -13.76 -8.38
C VAL A 548 11.85 -12.33 -8.85
N LEU A 549 11.66 -11.39 -7.93
CA LEU A 549 11.25 -10.03 -8.28
C LEU A 549 11.94 -8.98 -7.41
N SER A 550 12.17 -7.80 -7.96
CA SER A 550 12.70 -6.64 -7.20
C SER A 550 11.60 -5.85 -6.47
N GLY A 551 10.54 -6.55 -6.05
CA GLY A 551 9.42 -5.99 -5.30
C GLY A 551 9.70 -5.87 -3.79
N ASN A 552 8.63 -5.61 -3.04
CA ASN A 552 8.63 -5.53 -1.57
C ASN A 552 7.72 -6.58 -0.90
N ARG A 553 6.80 -7.21 -1.64
CA ARG A 553 5.88 -8.25 -1.14
C ARG A 553 5.95 -9.53 -1.96
N ASN A 554 5.91 -10.66 -1.27
CA ASN A 554 6.07 -12.00 -1.84
C ASN A 554 5.14 -13.03 -1.16
N PHE A 555 3.99 -12.59 -0.66
CA PHE A 555 2.96 -13.49 -0.13
C PHE A 555 2.48 -14.48 -1.20
N GLU A 556 2.13 -15.69 -0.79
CA GLU A 556 1.58 -16.70 -1.69
C GLU A 556 0.29 -16.20 -2.36
N GLY A 557 0.15 -16.44 -3.66
CA GLY A 557 -0.98 -15.95 -4.47
C GLY A 557 -0.97 -14.46 -4.78
N ARG A 558 -0.01 -13.67 -4.26
CA ARG A 558 0.11 -12.23 -4.55
C ARG A 558 0.74 -11.94 -5.90
N VAL A 559 1.79 -12.66 -6.28
CA VAL A 559 2.58 -12.37 -7.50
C VAL A 559 1.90 -12.96 -8.73
N HIS A 560 1.58 -14.25 -8.70
CA HIS A 560 0.90 -14.98 -9.77
C HIS A 560 0.18 -16.20 -9.18
N PRO A 561 -1.04 -16.57 -9.64
CA PRO A 561 -1.82 -17.66 -9.05
C PRO A 561 -1.15 -19.04 -9.11
N LEU A 562 -0.33 -19.30 -10.13
CA LEU A 562 0.39 -20.58 -10.29
C LEU A 562 1.73 -20.66 -9.56
N VAL A 563 2.17 -19.59 -8.90
CA VAL A 563 3.50 -19.52 -8.26
C VAL A 563 3.39 -19.65 -6.75
N LYS A 564 3.84 -20.79 -6.23
CA LYS A 564 3.80 -21.14 -4.79
C LYS A 564 4.95 -20.52 -3.98
N THR A 565 6.09 -20.19 -4.62
CA THR A 565 7.25 -19.59 -3.95
C THR A 565 7.69 -18.28 -4.61
N ASN A 566 7.87 -17.21 -3.83
CA ASN A 566 8.16 -15.88 -4.35
C ASN A 566 9.34 -15.29 -3.58
N TRP A 567 10.33 -14.78 -4.31
CA TRP A 567 11.59 -14.32 -3.72
C TRP A 567 11.89 -12.87 -4.08
N LEU A 568 12.04 -12.03 -3.05
CA LEU A 568 12.49 -10.65 -3.20
C LEU A 568 13.99 -10.62 -3.38
N ALA A 569 14.48 -9.93 -4.40
CA ALA A 569 15.90 -9.87 -4.74
C ALA A 569 16.28 -8.50 -5.33
N SER A 570 17.57 -8.17 -5.33
CA SER A 570 18.05 -6.99 -6.06
C SER A 570 17.86 -7.17 -7.59
N PRO A 571 17.64 -6.10 -8.37
CA PRO A 571 17.57 -6.19 -9.83
C PRO A 571 18.68 -7.03 -10.51
N PRO A 572 19.98 -6.93 -10.17
CA PRO A 572 20.99 -7.83 -10.75
C PRO A 572 20.81 -9.30 -10.37
N LEU A 573 20.31 -9.62 -9.18
CA LEU A 573 19.99 -11.00 -8.80
C LEU A 573 18.75 -11.52 -9.54
N VAL A 574 17.77 -10.67 -9.86
CA VAL A 574 16.65 -11.05 -10.74
C VAL A 574 17.18 -11.53 -12.09
N VAL A 575 18.11 -10.78 -12.69
CA VAL A 575 18.77 -11.17 -13.95
C VAL A 575 19.55 -12.48 -13.76
N ALA A 576 20.32 -12.63 -12.68
CA ALA A 576 21.07 -13.86 -12.40
C ALA A 576 20.18 -15.11 -12.29
N TYR A 577 19.03 -15.01 -11.60
CA TYR A 577 18.07 -16.12 -11.49
C TYR A 577 17.30 -16.38 -12.78
N ALA A 578 17.14 -15.38 -13.65
CA ALA A 578 16.61 -15.57 -15.00
C ALA A 578 17.58 -16.37 -15.90
N LEU A 579 18.88 -16.20 -15.71
CA LEU A 579 19.93 -16.99 -16.38
C LEU A 579 20.00 -18.43 -15.85
N ALA A 580 19.99 -18.60 -14.51
CA ALA A 580 20.00 -19.92 -13.87
C ALA A 580 18.69 -20.69 -14.17
N GLY A 581 17.55 -20.00 -14.12
CA GLY A 581 16.20 -20.51 -14.38
C GLY A 581 15.64 -21.45 -13.31
N ASN A 582 16.32 -21.64 -12.18
CA ASN A 582 15.83 -22.43 -11.06
C ASN A 582 16.46 -21.94 -9.73
N VAL A 583 15.65 -21.81 -8.68
CA VAL A 583 16.13 -21.38 -7.34
C VAL A 583 16.88 -22.46 -6.57
N GLN A 584 16.85 -23.71 -7.05
CA GLN A 584 17.64 -24.81 -6.49
C GLN A 584 19.11 -24.79 -6.92
N VAL A 585 19.49 -23.91 -7.86
CA VAL A 585 20.91 -23.69 -8.20
C VAL A 585 21.51 -22.77 -7.15
N ASP A 586 22.55 -23.21 -6.44
CA ASP A 586 23.34 -22.33 -5.59
C ASP A 586 24.21 -21.43 -6.46
N ILE A 587 23.64 -20.33 -6.96
CA ILE A 587 24.32 -19.39 -7.86
C ILE A 587 25.53 -18.69 -7.22
N SER A 588 25.77 -18.87 -5.91
CA SER A 588 26.96 -18.39 -5.23
C SER A 588 28.20 -19.27 -5.48
N SER A 589 27.99 -20.55 -5.82
CA SER A 589 29.07 -21.54 -5.98
C SER A 589 28.98 -22.36 -7.28
N GLU A 590 27.78 -22.53 -7.83
CA GLU A 590 27.49 -23.25 -9.07
C GLU A 590 27.48 -22.32 -10.30
N PRO A 591 27.79 -22.84 -11.50
CA PRO A 591 27.74 -22.03 -12.73
C PRO A 591 26.30 -21.69 -13.13
N LEU A 592 26.12 -20.47 -13.67
CA LEU A 592 24.85 -20.01 -14.24
C LEU A 592 24.56 -20.67 -15.60
N GLY A 593 25.62 -21.05 -16.32
CA GLY A 593 25.56 -21.71 -17.61
C GLY A 593 26.94 -21.86 -18.22
N GLU A 594 26.96 -22.36 -19.46
CA GLU A 594 28.18 -22.45 -20.28
C GLU A 594 28.28 -21.22 -21.17
N GLY A 595 29.47 -20.60 -21.20
CA GLY A 595 29.75 -19.47 -22.07
C GLY A 595 30.00 -19.90 -23.52
N LYS A 596 30.14 -18.91 -24.41
CA LYS A 596 30.44 -19.15 -25.84
C LYS A 596 31.77 -19.89 -26.11
N ASP A 597 32.66 -19.96 -25.12
CA ASP A 597 33.91 -20.70 -25.16
C ASP A 597 33.80 -22.12 -24.55
N GLY A 598 32.59 -22.56 -24.19
CA GLY A 598 32.31 -23.86 -23.57
C GLY A 598 32.72 -23.97 -22.11
N LYS A 599 33.14 -22.87 -21.46
CA LYS A 599 33.54 -22.88 -20.04
C LYS A 599 32.36 -22.53 -19.12
N PRO A 600 32.34 -23.06 -17.89
CA PRO A 600 31.37 -22.63 -16.90
C PRO A 600 31.54 -21.14 -16.57
N VAL A 601 30.44 -20.41 -16.56
CA VAL A 601 30.37 -18.99 -16.15
C VAL A 601 29.68 -18.91 -14.80
N TYR A 602 30.38 -18.37 -13.81
CA TYR A 602 29.88 -18.18 -12.44
C TYR A 602 29.35 -16.77 -12.25
N LEU A 603 28.53 -16.54 -11.23
CA LEU A 603 28.01 -15.22 -10.88
C LEU A 603 29.14 -14.18 -10.71
N ARG A 604 30.22 -14.57 -10.03
CA ARG A 604 31.42 -13.72 -9.81
C ARG A 604 32.11 -13.28 -11.10
N ASP A 605 31.91 -14.00 -12.22
CA ASP A 605 32.57 -13.69 -13.49
C ASP A 605 31.83 -12.58 -14.27
N ILE A 606 30.58 -12.31 -13.90
CA ILE A 606 29.70 -11.33 -14.56
C ILE A 606 29.18 -10.24 -13.62
N TRP A 607 29.38 -10.37 -12.31
CA TRP A 607 28.95 -9.37 -11.34
C TRP A 607 29.71 -8.04 -11.54
N PRO A 608 29.02 -6.89 -11.66
CA PRO A 608 29.68 -5.62 -11.90
C PRO A 608 30.43 -5.13 -10.66
N SER A 609 31.58 -4.49 -10.86
CA SER A 609 32.30 -3.81 -9.78
C SER A 609 31.58 -2.52 -9.37
N GLN A 610 31.77 -2.07 -8.12
CA GLN A 610 31.19 -0.79 -7.67
C GLN A 610 31.67 0.40 -8.51
N LYS A 611 32.92 0.35 -8.99
CA LYS A 611 33.47 1.37 -9.89
C LYS A 611 32.68 1.45 -11.20
N ALA A 612 32.40 0.30 -11.83
CA ALA A 612 31.64 0.26 -13.07
C ALA A 612 30.20 0.77 -12.87
N VAL A 613 29.58 0.43 -11.73
CA VAL A 613 28.25 0.94 -11.36
C VAL A 613 28.30 2.46 -11.16
N ALA A 614 29.27 2.99 -10.41
CA ALA A 614 29.41 4.43 -10.19
C ALA A 614 29.63 5.21 -11.49
N GLU A 615 30.46 4.69 -12.40
CA GLU A 615 30.68 5.26 -13.73
C GLU A 615 29.40 5.27 -14.58
N ALA A 616 28.56 4.23 -14.48
CA ALA A 616 27.27 4.19 -15.14
C ALA A 616 26.26 5.16 -14.51
N VAL A 617 26.17 5.22 -13.17
CA VAL A 617 25.27 6.15 -12.45
C VAL A 617 25.63 7.60 -12.72
N ALA A 618 26.91 7.94 -12.92
CA ALA A 618 27.34 9.28 -13.31
C ALA A 618 26.76 9.77 -14.65
N LYS A 619 26.16 8.87 -15.45
CA LYS A 619 25.43 9.23 -16.68
C LYS A 619 24.02 9.73 -16.43
N VAL A 620 23.48 9.60 -15.21
CA VAL A 620 22.18 10.16 -14.83
C VAL A 620 22.32 11.68 -14.71
N GLN A 621 21.53 12.43 -15.47
CA GLN A 621 21.64 13.89 -15.57
C GLN A 621 20.33 14.58 -15.25
N THR A 622 20.42 15.79 -14.69
CA THR A 622 19.26 16.68 -14.42
C THR A 622 18.41 16.96 -15.66
N SER A 623 19.04 17.01 -16.84
CA SER A 623 18.35 17.19 -18.12
C SER A 623 17.34 16.08 -18.43
N MET A 624 17.60 14.85 -17.97
CA MET A 624 16.67 13.72 -18.13
C MET A 624 15.40 13.95 -17.31
N PHE A 625 15.54 14.33 -16.03
CA PHE A 625 14.40 14.66 -15.16
C PHE A 625 13.60 15.83 -15.72
N ASN A 626 14.25 16.94 -16.06
CA ASN A 626 13.58 18.12 -16.63
C ASN A 626 12.79 17.76 -17.90
N ARG A 627 13.35 16.93 -18.79
CA ARG A 627 12.68 16.50 -20.01
C ARG A 627 11.47 15.62 -19.73
N GLN A 628 11.62 14.57 -18.91
CA GLN A 628 10.54 13.62 -18.67
C GLN A 628 9.41 14.20 -17.83
N TYR A 629 9.71 15.13 -16.91
CA TYR A 629 8.72 15.73 -16.04
C TYR A 629 8.13 17.06 -16.54
N ALA A 630 8.63 17.63 -17.64
CA ALA A 630 8.07 18.86 -18.22
C ALA A 630 6.59 18.71 -18.62
N ASP A 631 6.21 17.53 -19.10
CA ASP A 631 4.85 17.21 -19.58
C ASP A 631 4.16 16.15 -18.69
N VAL A 632 4.56 16.03 -17.41
CA VAL A 632 4.10 14.94 -16.51
C VAL A 632 2.58 14.84 -16.38
N PHE A 633 1.84 15.95 -16.47
CA PHE A 633 0.38 15.97 -16.36
C PHE A 633 -0.36 15.94 -17.71
N LYS A 634 0.38 15.98 -18.83
CA LYS A 634 -0.20 16.14 -20.17
C LYS A 634 -0.70 14.82 -20.76
N GLY A 635 0.06 13.74 -20.52
CA GLY A 635 -0.24 12.40 -21.04
C GLY A 635 0.02 12.26 -22.53
N ASP A 636 -0.17 11.05 -23.05
CA ASP A 636 -0.02 10.76 -24.48
C ASP A 636 -1.22 11.25 -25.31
N ALA A 637 -1.19 11.00 -26.62
CA ALA A 637 -2.25 11.40 -27.54
C ALA A 637 -3.58 10.67 -27.25
N GLN A 638 -3.53 9.41 -26.82
CA GLN A 638 -4.74 8.65 -26.51
C GLN A 638 -5.41 9.20 -25.24
N TRP A 639 -4.66 9.45 -24.17
CA TRP A 639 -5.12 10.14 -22.96
C TRP A 639 -5.75 11.48 -23.29
N GLN A 640 -5.09 12.32 -24.09
CA GLN A 640 -5.57 13.63 -24.50
C GLN A 640 -6.82 13.58 -25.39
N SER A 641 -7.08 12.47 -26.08
CA SER A 641 -8.25 12.28 -26.94
C SER A 641 -9.55 11.96 -26.18
N ILE A 642 -9.46 11.52 -24.92
CA ILE A 642 -10.63 11.14 -24.11
C ILE A 642 -11.56 12.35 -23.89
N ALA A 643 -12.72 12.38 -24.55
CA ALA A 643 -13.68 13.46 -24.35
C ALA A 643 -14.26 13.42 -22.93
N VAL A 644 -14.18 14.53 -22.20
CA VAL A 644 -14.79 14.67 -20.87
C VAL A 644 -15.73 15.88 -20.83
N PRO A 645 -16.96 15.72 -20.30
CA PRO A 645 -17.90 16.82 -20.21
C PRO A 645 -17.42 17.87 -19.20
N GLN A 646 -17.60 19.15 -19.55
CA GLN A 646 -17.35 20.28 -18.66
C GLN A 646 -18.58 20.54 -17.79
N ALA A 647 -18.75 19.71 -16.76
CA ALA A 647 -19.89 19.79 -15.84
C ALA A 647 -19.40 19.71 -14.38
N ALA A 648 -20.04 20.49 -13.49
CA ALA A 648 -19.71 20.51 -12.07
C ALA A 648 -20.05 19.19 -11.36
N THR A 649 -21.10 18.50 -11.82
CA THR A 649 -21.52 17.17 -11.36
C THR A 649 -21.22 16.13 -12.44
N TYR A 650 -20.90 14.91 -12.01
CA TYR A 650 -20.70 13.78 -12.92
C TYR A 650 -22.04 13.28 -13.49
N GLU A 651 -22.05 12.92 -14.77
CA GLU A 651 -23.20 12.29 -15.42
C GLU A 651 -23.12 10.77 -15.24
N TRP A 652 -23.93 10.24 -14.33
CA TRP A 652 -23.96 8.80 -14.01
C TRP A 652 -24.61 8.00 -15.14
N GLN A 653 -23.87 7.04 -15.69
CA GLN A 653 -24.34 6.15 -16.75
C GLN A 653 -24.97 4.90 -16.15
N ALA A 654 -26.24 4.64 -16.45
CA ALA A 654 -26.98 3.52 -15.86
C ALA A 654 -26.43 2.14 -16.29
N ASP A 655 -25.86 2.04 -17.49
CA ASP A 655 -25.26 0.82 -18.05
C ASP A 655 -23.76 0.68 -17.73
N SER A 656 -23.16 1.62 -17.00
CA SER A 656 -21.78 1.52 -16.56
C SER A 656 -21.58 0.29 -15.67
N THR A 657 -20.50 -0.46 -15.92
CA THR A 657 -20.06 -1.53 -15.02
C THR A 657 -18.81 -1.14 -14.21
N TYR A 658 -18.29 0.08 -14.36
CA TYR A 658 -17.12 0.58 -13.63
C TYR A 658 -17.40 1.72 -12.65
N ILE A 659 -18.27 2.67 -13.01
CA ILE A 659 -18.56 3.90 -12.27
C ILE A 659 -20.06 4.00 -12.01
N GLN A 660 -20.48 3.74 -10.77
CA GLN A 660 -21.90 3.76 -10.37
C GLN A 660 -22.13 4.72 -9.21
N HIS A 661 -23.27 5.41 -9.22
CA HIS A 661 -23.63 6.37 -8.17
C HIS A 661 -23.86 5.61 -6.84
N PRO A 662 -23.01 5.78 -5.81
CA PRO A 662 -23.19 5.06 -4.56
C PRO A 662 -24.36 5.62 -3.74
N PRO A 663 -25.03 4.80 -2.92
CA PRO A 663 -26.20 5.22 -2.15
C PRO A 663 -25.86 5.99 -0.85
N PHE A 664 -24.57 6.24 -0.56
CA PHE A 664 -24.12 6.71 0.75
C PHE A 664 -24.81 7.98 1.24
N PHE A 665 -25.11 8.93 0.35
CA PHE A 665 -25.62 10.26 0.70
C PHE A 665 -27.11 10.47 0.41
N ALA A 666 -27.87 9.40 0.14
CA ALA A 666 -29.28 9.50 -0.24
C ALA A 666 -30.14 10.31 0.77
N ASP A 667 -29.85 10.17 2.07
CA ASP A 667 -30.60 10.82 3.16
C ASP A 667 -29.92 12.06 3.74
N ILE A 668 -28.89 12.63 3.08
CA ILE A 668 -28.06 13.68 3.68
C ILE A 668 -28.84 14.97 4.02
N ALA A 669 -29.89 15.28 3.24
CA ALA A 669 -30.74 16.45 3.45
C ALA A 669 -31.67 16.29 4.67
N GLY A 670 -31.82 15.07 5.19
CA GLY A 670 -32.61 14.80 6.40
C GLY A 670 -31.90 15.20 7.70
N PRO A 671 -32.60 15.09 8.85
CA PRO A 671 -31.97 15.29 10.16
C PRO A 671 -30.82 14.30 10.41
N LEU A 672 -30.02 14.55 11.44
CA LEU A 672 -28.99 13.59 11.86
C LEU A 672 -29.64 12.23 12.18
N PRO A 673 -29.03 11.11 11.75
CA PRO A 673 -29.51 9.79 12.14
C PRO A 673 -29.53 9.66 13.67
N PRO A 674 -30.62 9.17 14.27
CA PRO A 674 -30.64 8.95 15.72
C PRO A 674 -29.67 7.81 16.08
N VAL A 675 -28.87 8.04 17.12
CA VAL A 675 -28.06 6.98 17.72
C VAL A 675 -28.96 6.14 18.62
N VAL A 676 -29.24 4.90 18.21
CA VAL A 676 -30.18 3.99 18.87
C VAL A 676 -29.51 2.65 19.19
N ASP A 677 -30.05 1.96 20.18
CA ASP A 677 -29.67 0.59 20.49
C ASP A 677 -29.93 -0.34 19.29
N ILE A 678 -29.02 -1.31 19.07
CA ILE A 678 -29.18 -2.33 18.02
C ILE A 678 -29.87 -3.53 18.65
N LYS A 679 -31.05 -3.92 18.19
CA LYS A 679 -31.84 -5.00 18.81
C LYS A 679 -32.10 -6.15 17.84
N GLY A 680 -32.06 -7.38 18.35
CA GLY A 680 -32.36 -8.60 17.60
C GLY A 680 -31.47 -8.81 16.38
N ALA A 681 -30.19 -8.45 16.47
CA ALA A 681 -29.26 -8.60 15.35
C ALA A 681 -28.80 -10.06 15.19
N ASN A 682 -28.57 -10.47 13.94
CA ASN A 682 -28.00 -11.78 13.62
C ASN A 682 -26.51 -11.65 13.26
N ALA A 683 -25.71 -12.68 13.59
CA ALA A 683 -24.36 -12.77 13.08
C ALA A 683 -24.38 -13.10 11.58
N LEU A 684 -23.75 -12.25 10.75
CA LEU A 684 -23.54 -12.52 9.33
C LEU A 684 -22.37 -13.49 9.12
N ALA A 685 -21.32 -13.36 9.94
CA ALA A 685 -20.17 -14.26 9.98
C ALA A 685 -19.55 -14.28 11.38
N VAL A 686 -18.97 -15.43 11.74
CA VAL A 686 -18.07 -15.59 12.89
C VAL A 686 -16.70 -15.93 12.35
N LEU A 687 -15.74 -15.04 12.55
CA LEU A 687 -14.43 -15.10 11.91
C LEU A 687 -13.32 -15.33 12.93
N GLY A 688 -12.23 -15.93 12.45
CA GLY A 688 -11.06 -16.23 13.25
C GLY A 688 -10.19 -15.02 13.58
N ASP A 689 -8.94 -15.31 13.94
CA ASP A 689 -7.90 -14.29 14.20
C ASP A 689 -7.25 -13.84 12.89
N SER A 690 -6.64 -12.65 12.90
CA SER A 690 -5.87 -12.04 11.81
C SER A 690 -6.60 -12.03 10.45
N VAL A 691 -7.91 -11.77 10.48
CA VAL A 691 -8.72 -11.56 9.27
C VAL A 691 -8.24 -10.28 8.58
N THR A 692 -7.59 -10.45 7.43
CA THR A 692 -7.04 -9.33 6.66
C THR A 692 -8.11 -8.53 5.90
N THR A 693 -7.80 -7.29 5.53
CA THR A 693 -8.64 -6.52 4.58
C THR A 693 -8.73 -7.16 3.19
N ASP A 694 -7.80 -8.06 2.82
CA ASP A 694 -7.90 -8.90 1.64
C ASP A 694 -8.99 -9.96 1.76
N HIS A 695 -9.22 -10.51 2.96
CA HIS A 695 -10.37 -11.39 3.22
C HIS A 695 -11.70 -10.63 3.16
N ILE A 696 -11.73 -9.42 3.73
CA ILE A 696 -12.94 -8.59 3.81
C ILE A 696 -13.29 -7.98 2.44
N SER A 697 -12.30 -7.46 1.70
CA SER A 697 -12.49 -6.82 0.40
C SER A 697 -11.36 -7.26 -0.56
N PRO A 698 -11.52 -8.39 -1.27
CA PRO A 698 -10.53 -8.84 -2.24
C PRO A 698 -10.34 -7.81 -3.38
N ALA A 699 -9.13 -7.78 -3.97
CA ALA A 699 -8.80 -6.88 -5.08
C ALA A 699 -8.44 -7.62 -6.39
N GLY A 700 -8.21 -8.93 -6.33
CA GLY A 700 -7.80 -9.75 -7.46
C GLY A 700 -8.95 -10.19 -8.37
N ASN A 701 -8.78 -11.36 -9.00
CA ASN A 701 -9.71 -11.89 -9.99
C ASN A 701 -11.13 -12.12 -9.45
N ILE A 702 -12.12 -11.91 -10.32
CA ILE A 702 -13.53 -12.17 -10.04
C ILE A 702 -13.88 -13.56 -10.60
N LYS A 703 -14.33 -14.48 -9.76
CA LYS A 703 -14.79 -15.80 -10.22
C LYS A 703 -16.13 -15.68 -10.94
N ALA A 704 -16.31 -16.40 -12.05
CA ALA A 704 -17.53 -16.34 -12.85
C ALA A 704 -18.80 -16.75 -12.09
N ASP A 705 -18.70 -17.74 -11.20
CA ASP A 705 -19.81 -18.24 -10.39
C ASP A 705 -20.06 -17.44 -9.10
N SER A 706 -19.16 -16.52 -8.73
CA SER A 706 -19.35 -15.62 -7.58
C SER A 706 -20.52 -14.63 -7.80
N PRO A 707 -21.09 -14.05 -6.73
CA PRO A 707 -22.15 -13.04 -6.86
C PRO A 707 -21.78 -11.90 -7.82
N ALA A 708 -20.56 -11.36 -7.72
CA ALA A 708 -20.07 -10.32 -8.62
C ALA A 708 -19.93 -10.81 -10.08
N GLY A 709 -19.46 -12.04 -10.30
CA GLY A 709 -19.36 -12.63 -11.63
C GLY A 709 -20.72 -12.96 -12.26
N ARG A 710 -21.74 -13.28 -11.46
CA ARG A 710 -23.14 -13.40 -11.92
C ARG A 710 -23.68 -12.04 -12.36
N TYR A 711 -23.55 -11.02 -11.50
CA TYR A 711 -23.94 -9.65 -11.79
C TYR A 711 -23.32 -9.12 -13.08
N LEU A 712 -22.00 -9.28 -13.26
CA LEU A 712 -21.31 -8.81 -14.47
C LEU A 712 -21.81 -9.52 -15.75
N ARG A 713 -22.08 -10.82 -15.69
CA ARG A 713 -22.65 -11.57 -16.83
C ARG A 713 -24.08 -11.18 -17.15
N GLU A 714 -24.89 -10.92 -16.13
CA GLU A 714 -26.25 -10.40 -16.28
C GLU A 714 -26.25 -9.02 -16.97
N HIS A 715 -25.17 -8.25 -16.83
CA HIS A 715 -24.93 -6.97 -17.50
C HIS A 715 -24.08 -7.11 -18.79
N GLY A 716 -23.95 -8.33 -19.34
CA GLY A 716 -23.33 -8.56 -20.64
C GLY A 716 -21.80 -8.57 -20.67
N VAL A 717 -21.12 -8.59 -19.52
CA VAL A 717 -19.65 -8.66 -19.44
C VAL A 717 -19.20 -10.11 -19.48
N GLU A 718 -18.31 -10.46 -20.42
CA GLU A 718 -17.73 -11.80 -20.52
C GLU A 718 -16.65 -12.04 -19.45
N PRO A 719 -16.39 -13.29 -19.01
CA PRO A 719 -15.41 -13.58 -17.96
C PRO A 719 -13.99 -13.05 -18.21
N LYS A 720 -13.55 -13.01 -19.48
CA LYS A 720 -12.25 -12.44 -19.87
C LYS A 720 -12.18 -10.91 -19.64
N ASP A 721 -13.33 -10.25 -19.58
CA ASP A 721 -13.49 -8.79 -19.46
C ASP A 721 -13.96 -8.38 -18.04
N PHE A 722 -14.06 -9.32 -17.10
CA PHE A 722 -14.37 -8.98 -15.70
C PHE A 722 -13.34 -8.03 -15.09
N ASN A 723 -12.10 -8.08 -15.57
CA ASN A 723 -10.96 -7.38 -14.98
C ASN A 723 -10.81 -7.84 -13.50
N SER A 724 -10.38 -6.97 -12.60
CA SER A 724 -10.17 -7.29 -11.17
C SER A 724 -11.17 -6.57 -10.27
N TYR A 725 -11.39 -7.06 -9.04
CA TYR A 725 -12.14 -6.30 -8.04
C TYR A 725 -11.52 -4.91 -7.80
N GLY A 726 -10.19 -4.77 -7.83
CA GLY A 726 -9.51 -3.49 -7.71
C GLY A 726 -9.93 -2.47 -8.78
N SER A 727 -10.08 -2.92 -10.03
CA SER A 727 -10.55 -2.08 -11.13
C SER A 727 -12.02 -1.68 -11.00
N ARG A 728 -12.83 -2.46 -10.28
CA ARG A 728 -14.29 -2.27 -10.13
C ARG A 728 -14.68 -1.43 -8.92
N ARG A 729 -13.72 -0.77 -8.26
CA ARG A 729 -13.95 0.00 -7.03
C ARG A 729 -14.80 1.26 -7.19
N GLY A 730 -15.02 1.75 -8.40
CA GLY A 730 -16.01 2.80 -8.67
C GLY A 730 -17.45 2.27 -8.73
N ASN A 731 -17.64 0.95 -8.66
CA ASN A 731 -18.95 0.30 -8.77
C ASN A 731 -19.33 -0.40 -7.47
N HIS A 732 -20.23 0.22 -6.70
CA HIS A 732 -20.65 -0.31 -5.42
C HIS A 732 -21.40 -1.65 -5.51
N GLU A 733 -22.10 -1.94 -6.61
CA GLU A 733 -22.80 -3.22 -6.81
C GLU A 733 -21.81 -4.39 -6.92
N VAL A 734 -20.70 -4.20 -7.63
CA VAL A 734 -19.65 -5.23 -7.76
C VAL A 734 -18.89 -5.39 -6.44
N MET A 735 -18.53 -4.28 -5.79
CA MET A 735 -17.71 -4.32 -4.58
C MET A 735 -18.49 -4.85 -3.36
N MET A 736 -19.76 -4.49 -3.21
CA MET A 736 -20.64 -5.08 -2.19
C MET A 736 -20.74 -6.60 -2.36
N ARG A 737 -20.91 -7.09 -3.60
CA ARG A 737 -20.90 -8.52 -3.93
C ARG A 737 -19.56 -9.21 -3.71
N GLY A 738 -18.47 -8.45 -3.80
CA GLY A 738 -17.12 -8.91 -3.50
C GLY A 738 -16.77 -8.93 -2.00
N THR A 739 -17.58 -8.29 -1.15
CA THR A 739 -17.30 -8.17 0.28
C THR A 739 -17.43 -9.52 0.97
N PHE A 740 -16.38 -9.92 1.69
CA PHE A 740 -16.15 -11.26 2.24
C PHE A 740 -16.17 -12.39 1.20
N ALA A 741 -15.99 -12.10 -0.09
CA ALA A 741 -16.00 -13.11 -1.16
C ALA A 741 -14.64 -13.79 -1.37
N ASN A 742 -13.64 -13.51 -0.53
CA ASN A 742 -12.32 -14.10 -0.65
C ASN A 742 -12.41 -15.63 -0.49
N ILE A 743 -11.73 -16.37 -1.36
CA ILE A 743 -11.77 -17.83 -1.38
C ILE A 743 -11.07 -18.48 -0.17
N ARG A 744 -10.28 -17.72 0.58
CA ARG A 744 -9.51 -18.17 1.76
C ARG A 744 -10.09 -17.67 3.08
N ILE A 745 -11.14 -16.86 3.07
CA ILE A 745 -11.78 -16.44 4.32
C ILE A 745 -12.37 -17.67 5.03
N ARG A 746 -12.18 -17.79 6.34
CA ARG A 746 -12.69 -18.91 7.13
C ARG A 746 -13.83 -18.44 8.03
N ASN A 747 -15.01 -19.01 7.83
CA ASN A 747 -16.19 -18.71 8.63
C ASN A 747 -16.46 -19.87 9.61
N GLU A 748 -16.30 -19.61 10.90
CA GLU A 748 -16.48 -20.58 11.99
C GLU A 748 -17.93 -21.10 12.05
N MET A 749 -18.93 -20.36 11.53
CA MET A 749 -20.32 -20.83 11.38
C MET A 749 -20.46 -22.06 10.45
N LEU A 750 -19.48 -22.27 9.58
CA LEU A 750 -19.38 -23.41 8.65
C LEU A 750 -18.26 -24.38 9.08
N GLY A 751 -17.90 -24.41 10.36
CA GLY A 751 -16.81 -25.25 10.86
C GLY A 751 -15.42 -24.76 10.40
N GLY A 752 -15.29 -23.49 10.01
CA GLY A 752 -14.04 -22.91 9.54
C GLY A 752 -13.69 -23.22 8.09
N GLU A 753 -14.66 -23.67 7.29
CA GLU A 753 -14.51 -23.86 5.85
C GLU A 753 -13.98 -22.59 5.17
N GLU A 754 -13.06 -22.75 4.22
CA GLU A 754 -12.56 -21.66 3.39
C GLU A 754 -13.57 -21.28 2.30
N GLY A 755 -13.80 -19.98 2.14
CA GLY A 755 -14.62 -19.41 1.09
C GLY A 755 -15.61 -18.38 1.63
N GLY A 756 -16.07 -17.49 0.74
CA GLY A 756 -16.97 -16.39 1.06
C GLY A 756 -18.43 -16.78 1.30
N ASN A 757 -18.66 -17.84 2.07
CA ASN A 757 -19.97 -18.40 2.37
C ASN A 757 -20.35 -18.23 3.85
N THR A 758 -21.64 -18.28 4.13
CA THR A 758 -22.21 -18.28 5.47
C THR A 758 -23.48 -19.12 5.52
N VAL A 759 -24.08 -19.23 6.72
CA VAL A 759 -25.40 -19.83 6.93
C VAL A 759 -26.40 -18.71 7.16
N HIS A 760 -27.43 -18.62 6.32
CA HIS A 760 -28.58 -17.76 6.60
C HIS A 760 -29.41 -18.41 7.72
N ILE A 761 -29.28 -17.92 8.96
CA ILE A 761 -29.81 -18.56 10.18
C ILE A 761 -31.31 -18.89 10.09
N PRO A 762 -32.19 -17.99 9.62
CA PRO A 762 -33.63 -18.30 9.54
C PRO A 762 -33.98 -19.48 8.63
N SER A 763 -33.26 -19.66 7.50
CA SER A 763 -33.54 -20.77 6.56
C SER A 763 -32.63 -21.99 6.75
N GLY A 764 -31.50 -21.83 7.43
CA GLY A 764 -30.46 -22.86 7.57
C GLY A 764 -29.65 -23.13 6.30
N GLU A 765 -29.87 -22.38 5.23
CA GLU A 765 -29.22 -22.57 3.93
C GLU A 765 -27.80 -21.99 3.93
N LYS A 766 -26.84 -22.74 3.36
CA LYS A 766 -25.50 -22.27 3.06
C LYS A 766 -25.53 -21.48 1.74
N MET A 767 -25.04 -20.25 1.75
CA MET A 767 -24.98 -19.38 0.57
C MET A 767 -23.82 -18.40 0.67
N ALA A 768 -23.57 -17.61 -0.39
CA ALA A 768 -22.56 -16.56 -0.34
C ALA A 768 -22.96 -15.48 0.69
N ILE A 769 -21.97 -14.87 1.35
CA ILE A 769 -22.22 -13.85 2.39
C ILE A 769 -23.09 -12.69 1.86
N TYR A 770 -22.83 -12.24 0.62
CA TYR A 770 -23.66 -11.25 -0.05
C TYR A 770 -25.13 -11.67 -0.15
N ASP A 771 -25.39 -12.88 -0.66
CA ASP A 771 -26.75 -13.38 -0.86
C ASP A 771 -27.51 -13.50 0.48
N ALA A 772 -26.83 -13.91 1.56
CA ALA A 772 -27.40 -13.94 2.91
C ALA A 772 -27.70 -12.55 3.46
N ALA A 773 -26.78 -11.60 3.28
CA ALA A 773 -26.94 -10.22 3.72
C ALA A 773 -28.16 -9.55 3.08
N MET A 774 -28.37 -9.74 1.78
CA MET A 774 -29.55 -9.20 1.08
C MET A 774 -30.86 -9.76 1.64
N ARG A 775 -30.95 -11.07 1.92
CA ARG A 775 -32.14 -11.68 2.55
C ARG A 775 -32.44 -11.10 3.94
N TYR A 776 -31.42 -10.85 4.74
CA TYR A 776 -31.60 -10.21 6.05
C TYR A 776 -32.06 -8.75 5.94
N GLN A 777 -31.54 -8.00 4.97
CA GLN A 777 -32.00 -6.64 4.70
C GLN A 777 -33.45 -6.59 4.26
N GLU A 778 -33.88 -7.50 3.36
CA GLU A 778 -35.28 -7.64 2.96
C GLU A 778 -36.20 -7.94 4.17
N ALA A 779 -35.71 -8.71 5.14
CA ALA A 779 -36.40 -9.01 6.38
C ALA A 779 -36.29 -7.92 7.47
N GLY A 780 -35.54 -6.83 7.23
CA GLY A 780 -35.30 -5.76 8.20
C GLY A 780 -34.50 -6.19 9.44
N THR A 781 -33.70 -7.25 9.32
CA THR A 781 -32.89 -7.78 10.43
C THR A 781 -31.53 -7.09 10.49
N ALA A 782 -31.17 -6.55 11.65
CA ALA A 782 -29.84 -5.97 11.86
C ALA A 782 -28.76 -7.05 11.81
N LEU A 783 -27.56 -6.70 11.32
CA LEU A 783 -26.45 -7.64 11.21
C LEU A 783 -25.23 -7.20 12.03
N VAL A 784 -24.51 -8.20 12.55
CA VAL A 784 -23.21 -8.02 13.19
C VAL A 784 -22.16 -8.98 12.60
N ILE A 785 -20.89 -8.61 12.71
CA ILE A 785 -19.76 -9.52 12.48
C ILE A 785 -19.11 -9.82 13.82
N ILE A 786 -18.77 -11.08 14.07
CA ILE A 786 -17.95 -11.49 15.21
C ILE A 786 -16.58 -11.88 14.69
N ALA A 787 -15.51 -11.42 15.33
CA ALA A 787 -14.14 -11.71 14.89
C ALA A 787 -13.19 -11.95 16.07
N GLY A 788 -12.04 -12.57 15.77
CA GLY A 788 -10.97 -12.78 16.72
C GLY A 788 -10.03 -11.58 16.87
N LEU A 789 -8.75 -11.88 17.11
CA LEU A 789 -7.69 -10.88 17.26
C LEU A 789 -7.32 -10.25 15.90
N GLU A 790 -6.84 -9.01 15.92
CA GLU A 790 -6.28 -8.30 14.76
C GLU A 790 -7.22 -8.21 13.55
N TYR A 791 -8.52 -8.03 13.79
CA TYR A 791 -9.50 -7.90 12.72
C TYR A 791 -9.21 -6.68 11.85
N GLY A 792 -9.12 -6.89 10.54
CA GLY A 792 -8.85 -5.85 9.54
C GLY A 792 -7.38 -5.57 9.28
N THR A 793 -6.47 -6.51 9.56
CA THR A 793 -5.03 -6.31 9.32
C THR A 793 -4.67 -6.24 7.82
N GLY A 794 -3.62 -5.49 7.46
CA GLY A 794 -3.09 -5.43 6.08
C GLY A 794 -3.36 -4.11 5.35
N SER A 795 -3.60 -4.17 4.04
CA SER A 795 -3.73 -2.98 3.18
C SER A 795 -4.88 -2.07 3.59
N SER A 796 -4.70 -0.76 3.43
CA SER A 796 -5.67 0.28 3.80
C SER A 796 -6.82 0.42 2.79
N ARG A 797 -7.69 -0.59 2.73
CA ARG A 797 -8.83 -0.65 1.79
C ARG A 797 -10.09 -0.08 2.44
N ASP A 798 -10.59 1.03 1.93
CA ASP A 798 -11.86 1.65 2.32
C ASP A 798 -13.06 0.74 2.09
N TRP A 799 -13.05 -0.03 0.99
CA TRP A 799 -14.10 -0.99 0.65
C TRP A 799 -14.31 -2.09 1.69
N ALA A 800 -13.32 -2.36 2.56
CA ALA A 800 -13.53 -3.25 3.68
C ALA A 800 -14.55 -2.70 4.70
N ALA A 801 -14.67 -1.38 4.83
CA ALA A 801 -15.70 -0.72 5.65
C ALA A 801 -16.94 -0.36 4.83
N LYS A 802 -16.79 0.23 3.63
CA LYS A 802 -17.92 0.57 2.74
C LYS A 802 -18.76 -0.67 2.41
N GLY A 803 -18.10 -1.77 2.04
CA GLY A 803 -18.76 -3.04 1.77
C GLY A 803 -19.47 -3.61 2.99
N THR A 804 -18.82 -3.59 4.16
CA THR A 804 -19.42 -4.03 5.44
C THR A 804 -20.70 -3.24 5.76
N ASN A 805 -20.67 -1.91 5.60
CA ASN A 805 -21.85 -1.06 5.76
C ASN A 805 -22.96 -1.39 4.75
N LEU A 806 -22.62 -1.53 3.45
CA LEU A 806 -23.59 -1.84 2.39
C LEU A 806 -24.21 -3.24 2.51
N LEU A 807 -23.50 -4.20 3.10
CA LEU A 807 -24.08 -5.49 3.50
C LEU A 807 -25.05 -5.37 4.68
N GLY A 808 -25.22 -4.18 5.28
CA GLY A 808 -26.20 -3.92 6.34
C GLY A 808 -25.69 -4.20 7.75
N VAL A 809 -24.38 -4.43 7.90
CA VAL A 809 -23.74 -4.66 9.20
C VAL A 809 -23.75 -3.36 10.01
N LYS A 810 -24.28 -3.42 11.23
CA LYS A 810 -24.40 -2.28 12.15
C LYS A 810 -23.26 -2.22 13.15
N ALA A 811 -22.69 -3.37 13.53
CA ALA A 811 -21.55 -3.44 14.42
C ALA A 811 -20.61 -4.60 14.07
N VAL A 812 -19.33 -4.40 14.37
CA VAL A 812 -18.33 -5.48 14.37
C VAL A 812 -17.87 -5.68 15.81
N ILE A 813 -17.92 -6.91 16.31
CA ILE A 813 -17.53 -7.28 17.67
C ILE A 813 -16.28 -8.16 17.57
N ALA A 814 -15.13 -7.64 17.94
CA ALA A 814 -13.84 -8.32 17.80
C ALA A 814 -13.07 -8.42 19.12
N GLU A 815 -12.10 -9.32 19.20
CA GLU A 815 -11.19 -9.36 20.36
C GLU A 815 -10.16 -8.23 20.28
N SER A 816 -9.74 -7.85 19.06
CA SER A 816 -9.01 -6.62 18.80
C SER A 816 -9.12 -6.20 17.32
N PHE A 817 -8.86 -4.93 17.04
CA PHE A 817 -8.85 -4.37 15.68
C PHE A 817 -7.46 -3.88 15.28
N GLU A 818 -7.16 -3.94 13.98
CA GLU A 818 -6.13 -3.09 13.39
C GLU A 818 -6.62 -1.62 13.34
N ARG A 819 -5.72 -0.66 13.57
CA ARG A 819 -6.01 0.76 13.78
C ARG A 819 -6.73 1.41 12.59
N ILE A 820 -6.23 1.22 11.37
CA ILE A 820 -6.79 1.85 10.16
C ILE A 820 -8.17 1.27 9.89
N HIS A 821 -8.33 -0.05 9.97
CA HIS A 821 -9.63 -0.67 9.71
C HIS A 821 -10.70 -0.24 10.71
N ARG A 822 -10.38 -0.17 12.02
CA ARG A 822 -11.27 0.37 13.05
C ARG A 822 -11.74 1.78 12.71
N SER A 823 -10.81 2.66 12.33
CA SER A 823 -11.11 4.05 11.96
C SER A 823 -12.03 4.13 10.74
N ASN A 824 -11.80 3.27 9.74
CA ASN A 824 -12.67 3.18 8.55
C ASN A 824 -14.10 2.70 8.89
N LEU A 825 -14.25 1.76 9.83
CA LEU A 825 -15.58 1.31 10.29
C LEU A 825 -16.36 2.48 10.91
N VAL A 826 -15.73 3.23 11.82
CA VAL A 826 -16.34 4.45 12.40
C VAL A 826 -16.66 5.48 11.31
N GLY A 827 -15.72 5.69 10.37
CA GLY A 827 -15.89 6.60 9.23
C GLY A 827 -17.06 6.24 8.30
N MET A 828 -17.52 4.99 8.32
CA MET A 828 -18.71 4.51 7.59
C MET A 828 -19.93 4.28 8.49
N GLY A 829 -19.89 4.72 9.75
CA GLY A 829 -21.01 4.55 10.69
C GLY A 829 -21.24 3.11 11.16
N VAL A 830 -20.26 2.22 11.03
CA VAL A 830 -20.30 0.86 11.58
C VAL A 830 -19.64 0.88 12.96
N LEU A 831 -20.32 0.40 13.99
CA LEU A 831 -19.86 0.48 15.38
C LEU A 831 -18.78 -0.60 15.68
N PRO A 832 -17.52 -0.23 15.96
CA PRO A 832 -16.51 -1.20 16.37
C PRO A 832 -16.60 -1.46 17.88
N LEU A 833 -16.83 -2.70 18.27
CA LEU A 833 -16.95 -3.16 19.64
C LEU A 833 -15.86 -4.16 19.96
N GLN A 834 -15.21 -4.01 21.11
CA GLN A 834 -14.17 -4.91 21.55
C GLN A 834 -14.60 -5.68 22.79
N PHE A 835 -14.40 -6.99 22.80
CA PHE A 835 -14.54 -7.79 24.02
C PHE A 835 -13.60 -7.27 25.11
N LEU A 836 -14.06 -7.24 26.36
CA LEU A 836 -13.21 -6.90 27.50
C LEU A 836 -12.22 -8.04 27.80
N SER A 837 -11.11 -7.71 28.46
CA SER A 837 -10.08 -8.67 28.87
C SER A 837 -10.70 -9.89 29.55
N GLU A 838 -10.33 -11.10 29.08
CA GLU A 838 -10.86 -12.44 29.44
C GLU A 838 -12.08 -12.93 28.64
N GLN A 839 -12.77 -12.05 27.92
CA GLN A 839 -13.87 -12.42 27.03
C GLN A 839 -13.39 -12.60 25.59
N SER A 840 -13.99 -13.56 24.89
CA SER A 840 -13.72 -13.87 23.50
C SER A 840 -14.92 -14.59 22.91
N ARG A 841 -15.01 -14.67 21.59
CA ARG A 841 -16.02 -15.49 20.91
C ARG A 841 -16.00 -16.95 21.40
N LYS A 842 -14.81 -17.46 21.75
CA LYS A 842 -14.59 -18.83 22.23
C LYS A 842 -15.02 -19.01 23.69
N SER A 843 -14.64 -18.11 24.59
CA SER A 843 -15.03 -18.21 26.01
C SER A 843 -16.53 -18.02 26.24
N LEU A 844 -17.18 -17.26 25.35
CA LEU A 844 -18.65 -17.09 25.32
C LEU A 844 -19.39 -18.18 24.52
N ASN A 845 -18.65 -19.13 23.93
CA ASN A 845 -19.18 -20.21 23.09
C ASN A 845 -20.11 -19.73 21.95
N LEU A 846 -19.75 -18.62 21.30
CA LEU A 846 -20.56 -18.04 20.23
C LEU A 846 -20.50 -18.92 18.98
N THR A 847 -21.66 -19.37 18.51
CA THR A 847 -21.80 -20.21 17.32
C THR A 847 -22.23 -19.43 16.07
N GLY A 848 -22.69 -18.19 16.26
CA GLY A 848 -23.29 -17.34 15.23
C GLY A 848 -24.79 -17.61 15.02
N ARG A 849 -25.39 -18.50 15.82
CA ARG A 849 -26.84 -18.81 15.79
C ARG A 849 -27.65 -18.01 16.81
N GLU A 850 -26.96 -17.27 17.67
CA GLU A 850 -27.54 -16.40 18.68
C GLU A 850 -28.09 -15.12 18.04
N THR A 851 -28.97 -14.42 18.79
CA THR A 851 -29.36 -13.04 18.46
C THR A 851 -28.71 -12.07 19.45
N PHE A 852 -28.30 -10.90 18.96
CA PHE A 852 -27.50 -9.93 19.70
C PHE A 852 -28.25 -8.60 19.88
N ASP A 853 -28.26 -8.10 21.12
CA ASP A 853 -28.71 -6.76 21.47
C ASP A 853 -27.49 -5.94 21.92
N ILE A 854 -27.29 -4.74 21.36
CA ILE A 854 -26.26 -3.78 21.79
C ILE A 854 -26.99 -2.58 22.40
N CYS A 855 -26.87 -2.45 23.72
CA CYS A 855 -27.59 -1.49 24.54
C CYS A 855 -26.65 -0.44 25.13
N GLY A 856 -27.20 0.75 25.43
CA GLY A 856 -26.48 1.86 26.05
C GLY A 856 -26.10 2.99 25.08
N LEU A 857 -26.63 2.93 23.84
CA LEU A 857 -26.50 3.98 22.84
C LEU A 857 -27.64 4.99 22.96
N GLU A 858 -28.86 4.53 23.23
CA GLU A 858 -30.04 5.37 23.28
C GLU A 858 -30.07 6.28 24.52
N GLY A 859 -30.32 7.59 24.30
CA GLY A 859 -30.51 8.57 25.37
C GLY A 859 -29.26 8.94 26.18
N GLN A 860 -28.07 8.45 25.77
CA GLN A 860 -26.79 8.77 26.42
C GLN A 860 -25.93 9.72 25.56
N GLU A 861 -25.11 10.51 26.24
CA GLU A 861 -24.04 11.25 25.59
C GLU A 861 -22.93 10.28 25.20
N LEU A 862 -22.76 10.03 23.90
CA LEU A 862 -21.69 9.17 23.39
C LEU A 862 -20.32 9.75 23.75
N LYS A 863 -19.47 8.94 24.40
CA LYS A 863 -18.13 9.34 24.84
C LYS A 863 -17.07 8.39 24.28
N PRO A 864 -15.86 8.89 23.99
CA PRO A 864 -14.76 8.04 23.58
C PRO A 864 -14.51 6.90 24.58
N GLY A 865 -14.34 5.68 24.08
CA GLY A 865 -14.01 4.50 24.89
C GLY A 865 -15.08 4.09 25.91
N MET A 866 -16.35 4.49 25.74
CA MET A 866 -17.40 4.09 26.68
C MET A 866 -17.69 2.58 26.62
N HIS A 867 -18.19 2.02 27.72
CA HIS A 867 -18.64 0.63 27.76
C HIS A 867 -20.11 0.54 27.33
N LEU A 868 -20.44 -0.52 26.59
CA LEU A 868 -21.80 -0.86 26.17
C LEU A 868 -22.14 -2.28 26.67
N THR A 869 -23.43 -2.60 26.69
CA THR A 869 -23.91 -3.94 27.05
C THR A 869 -24.25 -4.73 25.81
N LEU A 870 -23.64 -5.90 25.65
CA LEU A 870 -23.96 -6.89 24.64
C LEU A 870 -24.83 -7.99 25.25
N GLY A 871 -26.12 -8.00 24.92
CA GLY A 871 -27.05 -9.08 25.23
C GLY A 871 -26.98 -10.18 24.18
N ILE A 872 -26.81 -11.42 24.62
CA ILE A 872 -26.69 -12.60 23.74
C ILE A 872 -27.83 -13.55 24.10
N THR A 873 -28.73 -13.79 23.15
CA THR A 873 -29.83 -14.76 23.32
C THR A 873 -29.56 -16.00 22.49
N ARG A 874 -29.41 -17.13 23.16
CA ARG A 874 -29.12 -18.44 22.57
C ARG A 874 -30.37 -19.08 21.97
N THR A 875 -30.16 -20.10 21.13
CA THR A 875 -31.26 -20.84 20.48
C THR A 875 -32.17 -21.59 21.46
N ASN A 876 -31.70 -21.89 22.67
CA ASN A 876 -32.49 -22.47 23.76
C ASN A 876 -33.28 -21.41 24.57
N GLY A 877 -33.16 -20.12 24.23
CA GLY A 877 -33.77 -18.99 24.92
C GLY A 877 -32.98 -18.47 26.12
N GLU A 878 -31.83 -19.07 26.45
CA GLU A 878 -30.94 -18.57 27.49
C GLU A 878 -30.34 -17.22 27.08
N ARG A 879 -30.38 -16.26 28.00
CA ARG A 879 -29.86 -14.91 27.80
C ARG A 879 -28.70 -14.66 28.75
N GLU A 880 -27.60 -14.17 28.20
CA GLU A 880 -26.46 -13.65 28.94
C GLU A 880 -26.19 -12.21 28.51
N GLU A 881 -25.63 -11.41 29.41
CA GLU A 881 -25.22 -10.04 29.13
C GLU A 881 -23.76 -9.87 29.49
N VAL A 882 -22.99 -9.27 28.59
CA VAL A 882 -21.57 -8.99 28.78
C VAL A 882 -21.27 -7.54 28.44
N GLU A 883 -20.26 -6.97 29.08
CA GLU A 883 -19.77 -5.63 28.73
C GLU A 883 -18.78 -5.71 27.56
N VAL A 884 -18.88 -4.74 26.66
CA VAL A 884 -17.96 -4.55 25.53
C VAL A 884 -17.49 -3.10 25.48
N LEU A 885 -16.25 -2.88 25.05
CA LEU A 885 -15.67 -1.56 24.87
C LEU A 885 -16.07 -0.98 23.50
N CYS A 886 -16.68 0.20 23.48
CA CYS A 886 -16.93 0.96 22.26
C CYS A 886 -15.62 1.59 21.77
N ARG A 887 -15.12 1.13 20.62
CA ARG A 887 -13.85 1.57 20.03
C ARG A 887 -14.00 2.80 19.12
N ILE A 888 -14.85 3.73 19.54
CA ILE A 888 -14.84 5.12 19.10
C ILE A 888 -13.87 5.81 20.06
N ASP A 889 -12.70 6.18 19.57
CA ASP A 889 -11.55 6.48 20.43
C ASP A 889 -11.38 8.00 20.66
N THR A 890 -12.08 8.84 19.90
CA THR A 890 -11.85 10.30 19.86
C THR A 890 -13.16 11.10 19.83
N LEU A 891 -13.13 12.38 20.23
CA LEU A 891 -14.31 13.27 20.14
C LEU A 891 -14.72 13.53 18.70
N ASN A 892 -13.78 13.66 17.77
CA ASN A 892 -14.09 13.83 16.35
C ASN A 892 -14.80 12.58 15.80
N GLU A 893 -14.35 11.40 16.19
CA GLU A 893 -14.99 10.14 15.81
C GLU A 893 -16.41 9.99 16.35
N VAL A 894 -16.68 10.51 17.55
CA VAL A 894 -18.05 10.61 18.08
C VAL A 894 -18.93 11.45 17.14
N GLU A 895 -18.45 12.60 16.68
CA GLU A 895 -19.20 13.46 15.78
C GLU A 895 -19.35 12.86 14.38
N TYR A 896 -18.32 12.16 13.88
CA TYR A 896 -18.41 11.41 12.61
C TYR A 896 -19.48 10.32 12.69
N PHE A 897 -19.47 9.52 13.77
CA PHE A 897 -20.46 8.46 13.97
C PHE A 897 -21.89 9.01 14.07
N LYS A 898 -22.11 10.08 14.84
CA LYS A 898 -23.41 10.77 14.95
C LYS A 898 -23.91 11.30 13.60
N ALA A 899 -23.00 11.72 12.72
CA ALA A 899 -23.35 12.20 11.38
C ALA A 899 -23.72 11.08 10.39
N GLY A 900 -23.48 9.81 10.76
CA GLY A 900 -23.62 8.64 9.89
C GLY A 900 -22.33 8.26 9.16
N GLY A 901 -21.23 8.98 9.39
CA GLY A 901 -19.93 8.78 8.76
C GLY A 901 -19.14 10.08 8.65
N ILE A 902 -17.84 9.96 8.38
CA ILE A 902 -16.93 11.11 8.27
C ILE A 902 -17.25 11.98 7.05
N LEU A 903 -17.57 11.36 5.91
CA LEU A 903 -17.97 12.11 4.72
C LEU A 903 -19.33 12.79 4.91
N HIS A 904 -20.26 12.16 5.62
CA HIS A 904 -21.55 12.77 6.00
C HIS A 904 -21.35 13.99 6.90
N TYR A 905 -20.45 13.89 7.89
CA TYR A 905 -20.10 15.00 8.77
C TYR A 905 -19.58 16.20 7.98
N VAL A 906 -18.58 15.97 7.11
CA VAL A 906 -18.00 17.02 6.27
C VAL A 906 -19.07 17.62 5.34
N LEU A 907 -19.87 16.78 4.69
CA LEU A 907 -20.91 17.22 3.78
C LEU A 907 -21.97 18.10 4.49
N ARG A 908 -22.39 17.71 5.70
CA ARG A 908 -23.35 18.49 6.51
C ARG A 908 -22.76 19.84 6.93
N GLN A 909 -21.47 19.92 7.26
CA GLN A 909 -20.81 21.19 7.57
C GLN A 909 -20.73 22.15 6.38
N LEU A 910 -20.64 21.61 5.16
CA LEU A 910 -20.55 22.41 3.93
C LEU A 910 -21.93 22.88 3.40
N ILE A 911 -22.99 22.15 3.74
CA ILE A 911 -24.39 22.50 3.40
C ILE A 911 -24.98 23.50 4.41
N ALA A 912 -24.57 23.43 5.68
CA ALA A 912 -24.93 24.40 6.72
C ALA A 912 -24.36 25.80 6.44
#